data_AF-A0A1H1TJ86-F1
#
_entry.id   AF-A0A1H1TJ86-F1
#
_cell.length_a   1.000
_cell.length_b   1.000
_cell.length_c   1.000
_cell.angle_alpha   90.00
_cell.angle_beta   90.00
_cell.angle_gamma   90.00
#
_symmetry.space_group_name_H-M   'P 1'
#
loop_
_entity.id
_entity.type
_entity.pdbx_description
1 polymer ?
#
loop_
_entity_poly.entity_id
_entity_poly.type
_entity_poly.pdbx_seq_one_letter_code
_entity_poly.pdbx_strand_id
1 'polypeptide(L)'
;MSHPPARSNGRAQNGAQNGARVGISVGAHADEGPHRVLLVSADMGGGHNSTANALEEAVQRLWPGSECHRVDTLDVMGPGVGRAFRSIYVSNVERTPWLYEFFYASEWRHRWFAQASKRFTGSWAGRRLRTEIDRFEPDLVLSTYPLGSSGLAWLRRHRGLGVHTACWVSDFAPHPFWVYPELDANFVVHQTAVALARCAEPDVNVEVCAPPVVRAFAPGDQAQARRLLDLPADAFVVLLSCGAYSFGDADASVAALLEASDKVCVVVACGRNEQTRVRLERLGLPRERLLPLGWTDQMPTLMRAADLLVTNAGGATALEGMASALPVVTTSPIAAHGVANANLMVVAGLTDLCPDLAMLQSYVRSVLEEREPLRRLRSATLRHLERYDLDSGLHALVAPRPADSTLSTPARQAALAERTWPMRAPDSFFAHVETGPYAQELGAVLDLAPLPGGRAVTAADVRRTMQARASGLPPMRRVLVRRPLGWLLRDSVDARSHVEEQRLGGGAGEEDVSAAVSDFWSRRMPPDAPAWRGLQVTGQADGRSTFAVKLHHAQGDGISALGLLDRLMDPLPGDGLTERRPAGRRRMARVGAGHVLRGAGRLAGKGLAPRHPLNHVTPTGQRDLVTVEVPWKRIRDLATACDALPHEAVLALVADALDRLLRPAGLLTPGRPLRAMFPVAMRPPKLDRISGNWTGALAVDLPTGPLTLSGRTARIRAGTRLHDRQGEAVAAAMVMWAAGQLPHPLHRGFARATYNRHFFNTIVSYMPGARGPRTFAGADVRAVCPVLPLASGVPLTVGVVRSGTVAGVGVLLDRGLGVERRVVKDAFRTSFMAAAETPREPSVAVGAAG
;
A
#
# COMPACT_ATOMS: atom_id res chain seq x y z
N MET A 1 -55.28 19.51 62.89
CA MET A 1 -53.97 20.19 62.84
C MET A 1 -53.72 20.68 61.43
N SER A 2 -53.96 21.97 61.22
CA SER A 2 -53.12 22.93 60.49
C SER A 2 -52.29 22.43 59.28
N HIS A 3 -52.87 22.63 58.08
CA HIS A 3 -52.33 23.27 56.84
C HIS A 3 -50.83 23.23 56.47
N PRO A 4 -50.45 23.39 55.16
CA PRO A 4 -51.22 23.22 53.90
C PRO A 4 -50.42 22.64 52.69
N PRO A 5 -51.06 22.50 51.51
CA PRO A 5 -50.53 21.86 50.29
C PRO A 5 -50.16 22.81 49.13
N ALA A 6 -49.57 22.20 48.09
CA ALA A 6 -49.64 22.49 46.64
C ALA A 6 -49.28 23.89 46.08
N ARG A 7 -48.41 23.88 45.06
CA ARG A 7 -48.48 24.83 43.93
C ARG A 7 -48.09 24.15 42.61
N SER A 8 -49.07 24.00 41.73
CA SER A 8 -48.89 24.06 40.29
C SER A 8 -49.35 25.44 39.80
N ASN A 9 -48.61 26.08 38.92
CA ASN A 9 -49.16 27.07 38.01
C ASN A 9 -48.32 27.12 36.74
N GLY A 10 -48.95 26.81 35.62
CA GLY A 10 -48.43 27.07 34.28
C GLY A 10 -49.20 28.22 33.63
N ARG A 11 -48.49 29.05 32.86
CA ARG A 11 -48.89 29.89 31.71
C ARG A 11 -47.71 30.85 31.42
N ALA A 12 -47.36 31.30 30.22
CA ALA A 12 -47.52 30.88 28.83
C ALA A 12 -46.71 31.91 27.98
N GLN A 13 -46.21 31.49 26.80
CA GLN A 13 -45.86 32.29 25.60
C GLN A 13 -44.67 33.28 25.67
N ASN A 14 -43.62 33.10 24.84
CA ASN A 14 -43.51 33.57 23.44
C ASN A 14 -42.05 33.49 22.91
N GLY A 15 -41.88 33.37 21.59
CA GLY A 15 -40.75 33.97 20.88
C GLY A 15 -39.73 33.04 20.23
N ALA A 16 -39.71 33.04 18.89
CA ALA A 16 -38.79 32.33 18.02
C ALA A 16 -37.47 33.08 17.77
N GLN A 17 -36.49 32.33 17.25
CA GLN A 17 -35.39 32.70 16.33
C GLN A 17 -33.93 32.60 16.83
N ASN A 18 -33.12 32.06 15.92
CA ASN A 18 -31.66 32.10 15.76
C ASN A 18 -30.76 31.10 16.49
N GLY A 19 -30.62 29.92 15.87
CA GLY A 19 -29.39 29.49 15.20
C GLY A 19 -28.04 29.76 15.87
N ALA A 20 -27.46 28.71 16.47
CA ALA A 20 -26.01 28.55 16.56
C ALA A 20 -25.66 27.16 16.01
N ARG A 21 -25.15 27.15 14.76
CA ARG A 21 -24.44 26.00 14.20
C ARG A 21 -23.18 25.78 15.04
N VAL A 22 -23.04 24.61 15.64
CA VAL A 22 -21.74 24.10 16.11
C VAL A 22 -20.92 23.83 14.85
N GLY A 23 -20.18 24.83 14.41
CA GLY A 23 -19.19 24.69 13.37
C GLY A 23 -18.02 23.89 13.93
N ILE A 24 -17.78 22.70 13.37
CA ILE A 24 -16.48 22.06 13.48
C ILE A 24 -15.52 22.96 12.69
N SER A 25 -14.64 23.65 13.41
CA SER A 25 -13.60 24.51 12.83
C SER A 25 -12.62 23.63 12.05
N VAL A 26 -12.86 23.50 10.75
CA VAL A 26 -11.86 23.06 9.78
C VAL A 26 -11.20 24.33 9.25
N GLY A 27 -9.98 24.59 9.74
CA GLY A 27 -9.02 25.53 9.15
C GLY A 27 -8.60 26.68 10.09
N ALA A 28 -7.35 26.63 10.57
CA ALA A 28 -6.43 27.78 10.75
C ALA A 28 -5.20 27.43 11.63
N HIS A 29 -4.30 26.52 11.21
CA HIS A 29 -2.95 26.39 11.83
C HIS A 29 -1.91 25.94 10.80
N ALA A 30 -1.81 26.61 9.65
CA ALA A 30 -0.78 26.29 8.65
C ALA A 30 0.60 26.94 8.96
N ASP A 31 0.70 27.72 10.04
CA ASP A 31 1.87 28.56 10.37
C ASP A 31 2.54 28.26 11.73
N GLU A 32 2.04 27.31 12.54
CA GLU A 32 2.52 27.14 13.94
C GLU A 32 3.51 25.97 14.18
N GLY A 33 3.82 25.13 13.19
CA GLY A 33 4.75 23.99 13.38
C GLY A 33 4.19 22.85 14.24
N PRO A 34 4.96 21.77 14.49
CA PRO A 34 4.51 20.64 15.31
C PRO A 34 4.49 21.01 16.80
N HIS A 35 3.42 20.69 17.53
CA HIS A 35 3.34 20.98 18.96
C HIS A 35 3.98 19.89 19.82
N ARG A 36 3.93 18.61 19.40
CA ARG A 36 4.52 17.49 20.13
C ARG A 36 5.51 16.72 19.25
N VAL A 37 6.78 16.68 19.65
CA VAL A 37 7.85 16.03 18.89
C VAL A 37 8.44 14.86 19.68
N LEU A 38 8.38 13.66 19.11
CA LEU A 38 8.96 12.45 19.69
C LEU A 38 10.33 12.15 19.08
N LEU A 39 11.38 12.15 19.91
CA LEU A 39 12.74 11.80 19.55
C LEU A 39 13.04 10.35 19.93
N VAL A 40 13.28 9.50 18.94
CA VAL A 40 13.60 8.07 19.12
C VAL A 40 15.11 7.86 18.96
N SER A 41 15.80 7.61 20.07
CA SER A 41 17.26 7.47 20.15
C SER A 41 17.64 6.14 20.84
N ALA A 42 18.92 5.98 21.21
CA ALA A 42 19.43 4.93 22.11
C ALA A 42 20.76 5.33 22.77
N ASP A 43 20.98 4.93 24.04
CA ASP A 43 22.25 5.05 24.75
C ASP A 43 23.29 3.98 24.32
N MET A 44 23.82 4.16 23.11
CA MET A 44 24.90 3.34 22.56
C MET A 44 26.16 4.19 22.35
N GLY A 45 26.86 4.51 23.45
CA GLY A 45 28.13 5.25 23.39
C GLY A 45 28.00 6.75 23.17
N GLY A 46 26.79 7.31 23.37
CA GLY A 46 26.52 8.74 23.36
C GLY A 46 26.21 9.36 21.99
N GLY A 47 26.76 8.84 20.89
CA GLY A 47 26.65 9.47 19.57
C GLY A 47 25.22 9.70 19.07
N HIS A 48 24.34 8.70 19.18
CA HIS A 48 22.93 8.85 18.78
C HIS A 48 22.17 9.87 19.66
N ASN A 49 22.54 9.97 20.94
CA ASN A 49 21.97 10.95 21.85
C ASN A 49 22.49 12.36 21.55
N SER A 50 23.76 12.53 21.13
CA SER A 50 24.28 13.82 20.64
C SER A 50 23.49 14.30 19.43
N THR A 51 23.23 13.42 18.46
CA THR A 51 22.36 13.71 17.31
C THR A 51 20.93 14.08 17.75
N ALA A 52 20.35 13.36 18.70
CA ALA A 52 19.02 13.67 19.22
C ALA A 52 18.98 15.03 19.92
N ASN A 53 20.01 15.38 20.70
CA ASN A 53 20.13 16.69 21.35
C ASN A 53 20.21 17.83 20.32
N ALA A 54 20.93 17.62 19.21
CA ALA A 54 21.01 18.60 18.13
C ALA A 54 19.65 18.84 17.45
N LEU A 55 18.90 17.76 17.20
CA LEU A 55 17.54 17.86 16.67
C LEU A 55 16.58 18.52 17.66
N GLU A 56 16.70 18.21 18.95
CA GLU A 56 15.91 18.84 19.99
C GLU A 56 16.18 20.35 20.08
N GLU A 57 17.45 20.77 20.06
CA GLU A 57 17.83 22.18 20.03
C GLU A 57 17.29 22.90 18.78
N ALA A 58 17.37 22.25 17.61
CA ALA A 58 16.84 22.81 16.37
C ALA A 58 15.30 22.93 16.41
N VAL A 59 14.59 21.91 16.89
CA VAL A 59 13.13 21.93 17.08
C VAL A 59 12.72 23.05 18.02
N GLN A 60 13.34 23.15 19.20
CA GLN A 60 13.04 24.19 20.19
C GLN A 60 13.30 25.60 19.67
N ARG A 61 14.22 25.75 18.73
CA ARG A 61 14.53 27.04 18.14
C ARG A 61 13.57 27.41 17.01
N LEU A 62 13.22 26.46 16.16
CA LEU A 62 12.25 26.67 15.08
C LEU A 62 10.83 26.83 15.62
N TRP A 63 10.50 26.07 16.66
CA TRP A 63 9.19 25.98 17.26
C TRP A 63 9.30 26.02 18.80
N PRO A 64 9.48 27.21 19.40
CA PRO A 64 9.69 27.35 20.85
C PRO A 64 8.54 26.88 21.74
N GLY A 65 7.36 26.66 21.15
CA GLY A 65 6.18 26.12 21.84
C GLY A 65 6.06 24.60 21.79
N SER A 66 7.00 23.89 21.14
CA SER A 66 6.93 22.43 20.99
C SER A 66 7.35 21.71 22.27
N GLU A 67 6.55 20.73 22.68
CA GLU A 67 6.92 19.75 23.69
C GLU A 67 7.76 18.63 23.04
N CYS A 68 9.01 18.48 23.45
CA CYS A 68 9.89 17.39 23.01
C CYS A 68 9.89 16.25 24.03
N HIS A 69 9.65 15.03 23.57
CA HIS A 69 9.81 13.83 24.41
C HIS A 69 10.83 12.88 23.78
N ARG A 70 11.84 12.48 24.56
CA ARG A 70 12.86 11.54 24.11
C ARG A 70 12.62 10.14 24.66
N VAL A 71 12.74 9.16 23.77
CA VAL A 71 12.58 7.74 24.06
C VAL A 71 13.84 6.98 23.67
N ASP A 72 14.36 6.20 24.62
CA ASP A 72 15.40 5.20 24.34
C ASP A 72 14.75 3.92 23.81
N THR A 73 15.07 3.59 22.56
CA THR A 73 14.52 2.41 21.88
C THR A 73 14.85 1.11 22.61
N LEU A 74 16.05 1.00 23.18
CA LEU A 74 16.51 -0.22 23.85
C LEU A 74 15.78 -0.43 25.17
N ASP A 75 15.48 0.65 25.91
CA ASP A 75 14.70 0.57 27.14
C ASP A 75 13.24 0.17 26.85
N VAL A 76 12.65 0.70 25.78
CA VAL A 76 11.30 0.34 25.31
C VAL A 76 11.19 -1.13 24.89
N MET A 77 12.27 -1.71 24.35
CA MET A 77 12.30 -3.11 23.92
C MET A 77 12.23 -4.10 25.10
N GLY A 78 12.64 -3.68 26.29
CA GLY A 78 12.37 -4.39 27.55
C GLY A 78 13.43 -4.16 28.63
N PRO A 79 13.11 -4.49 29.90
CA PRO A 79 14.05 -4.31 31.01
C PRO A 79 15.36 -5.07 30.77
N GLY A 80 16.49 -4.37 30.88
CA GLY A 80 17.83 -4.95 30.75
C GLY A 80 18.32 -5.18 29.31
N VAL A 81 17.49 -4.94 28.28
CA VAL A 81 17.87 -5.07 26.87
C VAL A 81 18.99 -4.09 26.51
N GLY A 82 18.88 -2.82 26.93
CA GLY A 82 19.93 -1.81 26.69
C GLY A 82 21.30 -2.21 27.25
N ARG A 83 21.35 -2.70 28.50
CA ARG A 83 22.59 -3.20 29.12
C ARG A 83 23.20 -4.37 28.35
N ALA A 84 22.38 -5.34 27.93
CA ALA A 84 22.85 -6.49 27.17
C ALA A 84 23.38 -6.09 25.78
N PHE A 85 22.64 -5.27 25.03
CA PHE A 85 23.05 -4.80 23.70
C PHE A 85 24.33 -3.99 23.75
N ARG A 86 24.47 -3.09 24.72
CA ARG A 86 25.70 -2.32 24.98
C ARG A 86 26.88 -3.24 25.26
N SER A 87 26.70 -4.24 26.12
CA SER A 87 27.76 -5.21 26.44
C SER A 87 28.17 -6.05 25.23
N ILE A 88 27.21 -6.48 24.40
CA ILE A 88 27.47 -7.24 23.16
C ILE A 88 28.25 -6.37 22.18
N TYR A 89 27.85 -5.11 21.99
CA TYR A 89 28.53 -4.19 21.08
C TYR A 89 29.98 -3.92 21.52
N VAL A 90 30.20 -3.54 22.77
CA VAL A 90 31.55 -3.30 23.32
C VAL A 90 32.42 -4.54 23.18
N SER A 91 31.90 -5.72 23.58
CA SER A 91 32.64 -6.98 23.44
C SER A 91 32.93 -7.34 21.99
N ASN A 92 32.01 -7.08 21.07
CA ASN A 92 32.21 -7.38 19.65
C ASN A 92 33.28 -6.48 19.03
N VAL A 93 33.29 -5.19 19.36
CA VAL A 93 34.28 -4.23 18.85
C VAL A 93 35.67 -4.51 19.44
N GLU A 94 35.77 -4.81 20.74
CA GLU A 94 37.06 -5.02 21.42
C GLU A 94 37.64 -6.43 21.28
N ARG A 95 36.80 -7.47 21.30
CA ARG A 95 37.25 -8.87 21.44
C ARG A 95 37.01 -9.73 20.22
N THR A 96 35.94 -9.46 19.45
CA THR A 96 35.58 -10.28 18.29
C THR A 96 35.23 -9.42 17.06
N PRO A 97 36.15 -8.55 16.59
CA PRO A 97 35.90 -7.64 15.47
C PRO A 97 35.56 -8.40 14.17
N TRP A 98 36.16 -9.58 13.95
CA TRP A 98 35.84 -10.44 12.80
C TRP A 98 34.36 -10.85 12.74
N LEU A 99 33.73 -11.07 13.90
CA LEU A 99 32.31 -11.45 13.98
C LEU A 99 31.42 -10.25 13.66
N TYR A 100 31.82 -9.07 14.11
CA TYR A 100 31.14 -7.82 13.80
C TYR A 100 31.21 -7.49 12.30
N GLU A 101 32.38 -7.64 11.69
CA GLU A 101 32.57 -7.52 10.24
C GLU A 101 31.76 -8.55 9.47
N PHE A 102 31.71 -9.80 9.92
CA PHE A 102 30.90 -10.84 9.30
C PHE A 102 29.41 -10.44 9.24
N PHE A 103 28.86 -9.93 10.34
CA PHE A 103 27.47 -9.46 10.36
C PHE A 103 27.25 -8.25 9.45
N TYR A 104 28.13 -7.25 9.51
CA TYR A 104 28.06 -6.07 8.67
C TYR A 104 28.16 -6.43 7.17
N ALA A 105 29.10 -7.28 6.79
CA ALA A 105 29.24 -7.76 5.41
C ALA A 105 28.03 -8.59 4.97
N SER A 106 27.45 -9.40 5.87
CA SER A 106 26.24 -10.18 5.59
C SER A 106 25.03 -9.30 5.30
N GLU A 107 24.90 -8.14 5.95
CA GLU A 107 23.85 -7.16 5.64
C GLU A 107 23.93 -6.67 4.19
N TRP A 108 25.15 -6.38 3.71
CA TRP A 108 25.38 -5.92 2.33
C TRP A 108 25.26 -7.05 1.29
N ARG A 109 25.82 -8.21 1.60
CA ARG A 109 25.95 -9.33 0.65
C ARG A 109 24.67 -10.15 0.49
N HIS A 110 23.85 -10.21 1.53
CA HIS A 110 22.66 -11.05 1.57
C HIS A 110 21.41 -10.21 1.86
N ARG A 111 20.77 -9.68 0.81
CA ARG A 111 19.54 -8.87 0.95
C ARG A 111 18.44 -9.55 1.76
N TRP A 112 18.32 -10.88 1.67
CA TRP A 112 17.34 -11.62 2.47
C TRP A 112 17.66 -11.56 3.98
N PHE A 113 18.93 -11.55 4.37
CA PHE A 113 19.39 -11.48 5.76
C PHE A 113 19.08 -10.11 6.33
N ALA A 114 19.48 -9.03 5.63
CA ALA A 114 19.14 -7.65 6.02
C ALA A 114 17.61 -7.47 6.19
N GLN A 115 16.82 -7.95 5.23
CA GLN A 115 15.36 -7.84 5.29
C GLN A 115 14.72 -8.69 6.41
N ALA A 116 15.25 -9.89 6.68
CA ALA A 116 14.80 -10.72 7.79
C ALA A 116 15.09 -10.05 9.14
N SER A 117 16.31 -9.55 9.32
CA SER A 117 16.75 -8.83 10.51
C SER A 117 15.91 -7.57 10.73
N LYS A 118 15.73 -6.71 9.72
CA LYS A 118 14.84 -5.53 9.77
C LYS A 118 13.41 -5.88 10.16
N ARG A 119 12.85 -6.98 9.63
CA ARG A 119 11.48 -7.41 9.98
C ARG A 119 11.39 -7.87 11.42
N PHE A 120 12.38 -8.62 11.89
CA PHE A 120 12.44 -9.10 13.26
C PHE A 120 12.53 -7.93 14.24
N THR A 121 13.57 -7.10 14.11
CA THR A 121 13.84 -5.95 14.98
C THR A 121 12.73 -4.92 14.91
N GLY A 122 12.26 -4.58 13.70
CA GLY A 122 11.15 -3.64 13.51
C GLY A 122 9.85 -4.13 14.13
N SER A 123 9.55 -5.44 14.07
CA SER A 123 8.34 -5.98 14.72
C SER A 123 8.41 -6.00 16.25
N TRP A 124 9.63 -6.08 16.81
CA TRP A 124 9.87 -6.07 18.23
C TRP A 124 9.85 -4.64 18.78
N ALA A 125 10.70 -3.76 18.25
CA ALA A 125 10.76 -2.35 18.62
C ALA A 125 9.44 -1.63 18.32
N GLY A 126 8.87 -1.81 17.12
CA GLY A 126 7.65 -1.12 16.69
C GLY A 126 6.43 -1.43 17.56
N ARG A 127 6.23 -2.69 17.99
CA ARG A 127 5.10 -3.02 18.89
C ARG A 127 5.16 -2.30 20.22
N ARG A 128 6.36 -2.01 20.72
CA ARG A 128 6.58 -1.37 22.02
C ARG A 128 6.61 0.14 21.89
N LEU A 129 7.25 0.67 20.84
CA LEU A 129 7.20 2.08 20.48
C LEU A 129 5.78 2.57 20.24
N ARG A 130 4.86 1.71 19.77
CA ARG A 130 3.46 2.11 19.61
C ARG A 130 2.83 2.60 20.91
N THR A 131 3.15 1.98 22.04
CA THR A 131 2.61 2.38 23.34
C THR A 131 3.04 3.80 23.71
N GLU A 132 4.32 4.15 23.49
CA GLU A 132 4.82 5.49 23.76
C GLU A 132 4.26 6.53 22.79
N ILE A 133 4.15 6.18 21.50
CA ILE A 133 3.52 7.04 20.48
C ILE A 133 2.04 7.29 20.80
N ASP A 134 1.30 6.27 21.24
CA ASP A 134 -0.10 6.40 21.64
C ASP A 134 -0.28 7.25 22.89
N ARG A 135 0.68 7.16 23.83
CA ARG A 135 0.63 7.90 25.08
C ARG A 135 0.95 9.38 24.88
N PHE A 136 1.95 9.67 24.05
CA PHE A 136 2.44 11.03 23.83
C PHE A 136 1.69 11.76 22.70
N GLU A 137 1.10 11.02 21.76
CA GLU A 137 0.40 11.53 20.57
C GLU A 137 1.19 12.60 19.79
N PRO A 138 2.41 12.28 19.32
CA PRO A 138 3.25 13.25 18.63
C PRO A 138 2.68 13.68 17.27
N ASP A 139 2.99 14.92 16.88
CA ASP A 139 2.75 15.47 15.53
C ASP A 139 3.95 15.19 14.59
N LEU A 140 5.13 14.96 15.18
CA LEU A 140 6.37 14.65 14.47
C LEU A 140 7.18 13.60 15.24
N VAL A 141 7.73 12.61 14.53
CA VAL A 141 8.63 11.60 15.09
C VAL A 141 9.97 11.61 14.36
N LEU A 142 11.05 11.83 15.11
CA LEU A 142 12.41 11.91 14.58
C LEU A 142 13.24 10.77 15.18
N SER A 143 13.86 9.94 14.33
CA SER A 143 14.68 8.82 14.78
C SER A 143 16.16 9.07 14.50
N THR A 144 17.01 8.84 15.49
CA THR A 144 18.48 8.93 15.41
C THR A 144 19.14 7.58 15.66
N TYR A 145 18.38 6.48 15.60
CA TYR A 145 18.87 5.13 15.89
C TYR A 145 18.31 4.06 14.94
N PRO A 146 19.14 3.16 14.36
CA PRO A 146 18.71 2.15 13.39
C PRO A 146 17.53 1.27 13.82
N LEU A 147 17.53 0.76 15.05
CA LEU A 147 16.45 -0.11 15.55
C LEU A 147 15.15 0.68 15.78
N GLY A 148 15.27 1.95 16.17
CA GLY A 148 14.14 2.88 16.30
C GLY A 148 13.50 3.13 14.95
N SER A 149 14.32 3.48 13.95
CA SER A 149 13.89 3.66 12.56
C SER A 149 13.23 2.40 12.00
N SER A 150 13.76 1.22 12.32
CA SER A 150 13.16 -0.08 11.97
C SER A 150 11.76 -0.27 12.57
N GLY A 151 11.59 0.09 13.85
CA GLY A 151 10.31 0.03 14.55
C GLY A 151 9.26 0.95 13.94
N LEU A 152 9.66 2.19 13.63
CA LEU A 152 8.81 3.19 12.98
C LEU A 152 8.41 2.75 11.56
N ALA A 153 9.36 2.28 10.76
CA ALA A 153 9.10 1.71 9.44
C ALA A 153 8.14 0.50 9.51
N TRP A 154 8.30 -0.35 10.53
CA TRP A 154 7.37 -1.45 10.77
C TRP A 154 5.96 -0.97 11.12
N LEU A 155 5.83 0.07 11.95
CA LEU A 155 4.55 0.67 12.32
C LEU A 155 3.85 1.33 11.14
N ARG A 156 4.56 2.10 10.30
CA ARG A 156 3.99 2.63 9.06
C ARG A 156 3.50 1.51 8.15
N ARG A 157 4.31 0.46 7.95
CA ARG A 157 3.97 -0.67 7.09
C ARG A 157 2.80 -1.53 7.58
N HIS A 158 2.63 -1.72 8.90
CA HIS A 158 1.69 -2.72 9.44
C HIS A 158 0.58 -2.17 10.33
N ARG A 159 0.73 -0.97 10.89
CA ARG A 159 -0.16 -0.40 11.91
C ARG A 159 -0.70 0.98 11.56
N GLY A 160 -0.26 1.58 10.46
CA GLY A 160 -0.81 2.85 9.96
C GLY A 160 -0.43 4.03 10.84
N LEU A 161 0.85 4.15 11.22
CA LEU A 161 1.39 5.36 11.82
C LEU A 161 1.24 6.51 10.80
N GLY A 162 0.35 7.45 11.08
CA GLY A 162 0.01 8.59 10.20
C GLY A 162 0.72 9.89 10.57
N VAL A 163 1.68 9.83 11.50
CA VAL A 163 2.48 10.96 11.98
C VAL A 163 3.70 11.13 11.07
N HIS A 164 4.10 12.37 10.79
CA HIS A 164 5.32 12.66 10.04
C HIS A 164 6.53 12.00 10.71
N THR A 165 7.28 11.20 9.96
CA THR A 165 8.36 10.39 10.52
C THR A 165 9.61 10.45 9.64
N ALA A 166 10.75 10.83 10.23
CA ALA A 166 12.04 10.86 9.54
C ALA A 166 13.16 10.19 10.34
N CYS A 167 14.18 9.74 9.62
CA CYS A 167 15.42 9.20 10.20
C CYS A 167 16.56 10.17 9.91
N TRP A 168 17.32 10.56 10.93
CA TRP A 168 18.60 11.24 10.81
C TRP A 168 19.72 10.22 11.02
N VAL A 169 20.45 9.93 9.94
CA VAL A 169 21.57 8.99 9.98
C VAL A 169 22.74 9.66 10.68
N SER A 170 23.10 9.15 11.87
CA SER A 170 24.22 9.68 12.65
C SER A 170 25.59 9.18 12.17
N ASP A 171 25.61 8.19 11.28
CA ASP A 171 26.82 7.68 10.63
C ASP A 171 27.07 8.39 9.30
N PHE A 172 28.34 8.65 8.98
CA PHE A 172 28.69 9.26 7.69
C PHE A 172 28.35 8.33 6.52
N ALA A 173 28.56 7.02 6.68
CA ALA A 173 28.25 5.98 5.70
C ALA A 173 26.98 5.20 6.12
N PRO A 174 25.83 5.45 5.45
CA PRO A 174 24.62 4.70 5.73
C PRO A 174 24.79 3.23 5.31
N HIS A 175 24.42 2.31 6.21
CA HIS A 175 24.31 0.89 5.93
C HIS A 175 22.84 0.45 5.87
N PRO A 176 22.52 -0.78 5.42
CA PRO A 176 21.15 -1.22 5.22
C PRO A 176 20.25 -0.96 6.42
N PHE A 177 20.74 -1.10 7.66
CA PHE A 177 19.92 -0.93 8.85
C PHE A 177 19.54 0.52 9.21
N TRP A 178 20.11 1.52 8.54
CA TRP A 178 19.78 2.94 8.76
C TRP A 178 18.64 3.45 7.90
N VAL A 179 18.55 2.93 6.68
CA VAL A 179 17.69 3.50 5.63
C VAL A 179 16.43 2.68 5.42
N TYR A 180 15.29 3.37 5.41
CA TYR A 180 13.97 2.75 5.30
C TYR A 180 13.09 3.54 4.33
N PRO A 181 12.62 2.90 3.23
CA PRO A 181 11.77 3.57 2.25
C PRO A 181 10.38 3.92 2.80
N GLU A 182 9.98 3.34 3.93
CA GLU A 182 8.71 3.65 4.60
C GLU A 182 8.71 4.96 5.40
N LEU A 183 9.87 5.60 5.62
CA LEU A 183 9.93 6.88 6.35
C LEU A 183 9.78 8.04 5.36
N ASP A 184 9.24 9.17 5.82
CA ASP A 184 8.97 10.32 4.95
C ASP A 184 10.26 10.91 4.37
N ALA A 185 11.35 10.85 5.14
CA ALA A 185 12.70 11.20 4.71
C ALA A 185 13.76 10.43 5.51
N ASN A 186 14.88 10.14 4.85
CA ASN A 186 16.09 9.60 5.48
C ASN A 186 17.22 10.61 5.22
N PHE A 187 17.61 11.35 6.24
CA PHE A 187 18.61 12.40 6.15
C PHE A 187 20.02 11.83 6.32
N VAL A 188 20.89 12.10 5.35
CA VAL A 188 22.31 11.75 5.37
C VAL A 188 23.16 13.01 5.41
N VAL A 189 24.36 12.90 5.97
CA VAL A 189 25.23 14.07 6.22
C VAL A 189 25.83 14.65 4.94
N HIS A 190 26.07 13.85 3.89
CA HIS A 190 26.77 14.32 2.70
C HIS A 190 26.24 13.71 1.39
N GLN A 191 26.41 14.44 0.28
CA GLN A 191 25.94 14.01 -1.05
C GLN A 191 26.53 12.66 -1.50
N THR A 192 27.76 12.35 -1.10
CA THR A 192 28.41 11.05 -1.40
C THR A 192 27.70 9.87 -0.74
N ALA A 193 27.01 10.08 0.38
CA ALA A 193 26.24 9.06 1.08
C ALA A 193 24.95 8.67 0.36
N VAL A 194 24.42 9.54 -0.52
CA VAL A 194 23.15 9.30 -1.24
C VAL A 194 23.24 8.05 -2.12
N ALA A 195 24.35 7.86 -2.82
CA ALA A 195 24.55 6.68 -3.67
C ALA A 195 24.63 5.39 -2.83
N LEU A 196 25.31 5.45 -1.67
CA LEU A 196 25.43 4.32 -0.77
C LEU A 196 24.07 3.96 -0.13
N ALA A 197 23.29 4.96 0.29
CA ALA A 197 21.94 4.78 0.79
C ALA A 197 21.01 4.11 -0.26
N ARG A 198 21.08 4.54 -1.52
CA ARG A 198 20.32 3.93 -2.63
C ARG A 198 20.83 2.55 -3.02
N CYS A 199 22.12 2.25 -2.81
CA CYS A 199 22.65 0.89 -2.96
C CYS A 199 22.04 -0.04 -1.90
N ALA A 200 21.94 0.43 -0.66
CA ALA A 200 21.33 -0.30 0.44
C ALA A 200 19.82 -0.50 0.26
N GLU A 201 19.08 0.55 -0.10
CA GLU A 201 17.64 0.52 -0.41
C GLU A 201 17.32 1.38 -1.65
N PRO A 202 17.10 0.78 -2.83
CA PRO A 202 16.95 1.52 -4.09
C PRO A 202 15.82 2.57 -4.11
N ASP A 203 14.75 2.33 -3.36
CA ASP A 203 13.54 3.16 -3.36
C ASP A 203 13.51 4.15 -2.17
N VAL A 204 14.62 4.31 -1.43
CA VAL A 204 14.62 5.17 -0.24
C VAL A 204 14.57 6.66 -0.60
N ASN A 205 13.67 7.41 0.04
CA ASN A 205 13.72 8.87 0.00
C ASN A 205 14.89 9.36 0.87
N VAL A 206 15.92 9.89 0.23
CA VAL A 206 17.15 10.34 0.88
C VAL A 206 17.35 11.81 0.59
N GLU A 207 17.55 12.57 1.65
CA GLU A 207 17.83 13.99 1.60
C GLU A 207 19.17 14.25 2.29
N VAL A 208 19.88 15.29 1.87
CA VAL A 208 21.16 15.67 2.46
C VAL A 208 20.92 16.81 3.44
N CYS A 209 21.40 16.67 4.67
CA CYS A 209 21.33 17.71 5.69
C CYS A 209 22.72 18.03 6.24
N ALA A 210 22.81 19.14 6.99
CA ALA A 210 24.00 19.45 7.77
C ALA A 210 24.29 18.33 8.80
N PRO A 211 25.54 18.21 9.29
CA PRO A 211 25.85 17.39 10.43
C PRO A 211 24.92 17.73 11.61
N PRO A 212 24.17 16.76 12.17
CA PRO A 212 23.24 17.00 13.28
C PRO A 212 24.00 17.18 14.59
N VAL A 213 24.52 18.38 14.80
CA VAL A 213 25.35 18.77 15.95
C VAL A 213 24.76 20.02 16.62
N VAL A 214 24.82 20.08 17.95
CA VAL A 214 24.37 21.24 18.75
C VAL A 214 25.17 22.50 18.40
N ARG A 215 24.56 23.69 18.45
CA ARG A 215 25.20 24.95 17.98
C ARG A 215 26.45 25.35 18.76
N ALA A 216 26.62 24.80 19.96
CA ALA A 216 27.82 24.99 20.74
C ALA A 216 29.08 24.59 19.94
N PHE A 217 28.99 23.62 19.03
CA PHE A 217 30.04 23.29 18.06
C PHE A 217 29.93 24.17 16.83
N ALA A 218 30.76 25.20 16.79
CA ALA A 218 30.84 26.14 15.69
C ALA A 218 32.25 26.72 15.63
N PRO A 219 32.70 27.20 14.45
CA PRO A 219 33.98 27.88 14.32
C PRO A 219 34.05 29.07 15.29
N GLY A 220 35.22 29.34 15.86
CA GLY A 220 35.38 30.40 16.85
C GLY A 220 36.83 30.85 17.03
N ASP A 221 37.06 31.76 17.98
CA ASP A 221 38.39 32.27 18.31
C ASP A 221 39.23 31.20 19.04
N GLN A 222 40.19 30.62 18.30
CA GLN A 222 41.11 29.61 18.81
C GLN A 222 41.99 30.15 19.95
N ALA A 223 42.46 31.40 19.87
CA ALA A 223 43.34 31.97 20.89
C ALA A 223 42.59 32.19 22.21
N GLN A 224 41.32 32.61 22.14
CA GLN A 224 40.46 32.67 23.32
C GLN A 224 40.22 31.30 23.94
N ALA A 225 39.91 30.28 23.11
CA ALA A 225 39.69 28.93 23.59
C ALA A 225 40.94 28.33 24.28
N ARG A 226 42.14 28.58 23.73
CA ARG A 226 43.41 28.18 24.35
C ARG A 226 43.64 28.84 25.71
N ARG A 227 43.34 30.14 25.85
CA ARG A 227 43.43 30.84 27.15
C ARG A 227 42.46 30.27 28.20
N LEU A 228 41.24 29.93 27.81
CA LEU A 228 40.24 29.36 28.71
C LEU A 228 40.63 27.97 29.22
N LEU A 229 41.35 27.19 28.40
CA LEU A 229 41.76 25.83 28.71
C LEU A 229 43.19 25.73 29.26
N ASP A 230 43.87 26.86 29.42
CA ASP A 230 45.29 26.92 29.80
C ASP A 230 46.16 26.02 28.91
N LEU A 231 46.05 26.25 27.59
CA LEU A 231 46.81 25.57 26.54
C LEU A 231 47.84 26.52 25.90
N PRO A 232 49.00 26.02 25.45
CA PRO A 232 50.04 26.87 24.90
C PRO A 232 49.59 27.60 23.62
N ALA A 233 49.87 28.91 23.54
CA ALA A 233 49.45 29.74 22.40
C ALA A 233 50.12 29.32 21.09
N ASP A 234 51.41 28.96 21.12
CA ASP A 234 52.23 28.69 19.93
C ASP A 234 52.39 27.19 19.61
N ALA A 235 51.82 26.29 20.42
CA ALA A 235 51.89 24.86 20.17
C ALA A 235 50.95 24.43 19.04
N PHE A 236 51.32 23.33 18.37
CA PHE A 236 50.40 22.63 17.48
C PHE A 236 49.55 21.65 18.32
N VAL A 237 48.30 22.01 18.55
CA VAL A 237 47.41 21.29 19.46
C VAL A 237 46.64 20.21 18.69
N VAL A 238 46.91 18.94 19.02
CA VAL A 238 46.19 17.79 18.46
C VAL A 238 45.20 17.28 19.50
N LEU A 239 43.91 17.33 19.18
CA LEU A 239 42.87 16.71 19.98
C LEU A 239 42.69 15.26 19.53
N LEU A 240 43.00 14.31 20.40
CA LEU A 240 42.76 12.88 20.19
C LEU A 240 41.47 12.47 20.90
N SER A 241 40.49 11.97 20.15
CA SER A 241 39.24 11.46 20.71
C SER A 241 38.67 10.29 19.89
N CYS A 242 38.50 9.15 20.56
CA CYS A 242 37.93 7.92 19.97
C CYS A 242 36.52 7.64 20.52
N GLY A 243 35.74 8.70 20.80
CA GLY A 243 34.40 8.63 21.35
C GLY A 243 34.35 8.26 22.85
N ALA A 244 33.15 8.10 23.39
CA ALA A 244 32.93 7.95 24.84
C ALA A 244 33.56 6.70 25.48
N TYR A 245 33.83 5.66 24.70
CA TYR A 245 34.51 4.44 25.17
C TYR A 245 36.01 4.42 24.86
N SER A 246 36.50 5.36 24.06
CA SER A 246 37.88 5.42 23.59
C SER A 246 38.36 4.09 23.01
N PHE A 247 37.64 3.56 22.01
CA PHE A 247 38.07 2.35 21.31
C PHE A 247 39.43 2.54 20.62
N GLY A 248 40.18 1.47 20.46
CA GLY A 248 41.52 1.49 19.84
C GLY A 248 42.64 1.73 20.85
N ASP A 249 43.87 1.86 20.33
CA ASP A 249 45.07 2.06 21.14
C ASP A 249 45.43 3.55 21.24
N ALA A 250 44.80 4.21 22.22
CA ALA A 250 45.07 5.62 22.48
C ALA A 250 46.52 5.84 22.94
N ASP A 251 47.12 4.90 23.66
CA ASP A 251 48.49 5.03 24.18
C ASP A 251 49.49 5.06 23.03
N ALA A 252 49.36 4.13 22.09
CA ALA A 252 50.21 4.07 20.90
C ALA A 252 49.98 5.26 19.96
N SER A 253 48.73 5.75 19.86
CA SER A 253 48.41 6.97 19.10
C SER A 253 49.07 8.20 19.72
N VAL A 254 49.01 8.35 21.04
CA VAL A 254 49.69 9.44 21.77
C VAL A 254 51.19 9.38 21.56
N ALA A 255 51.80 8.19 21.68
CA ALA A 255 53.23 8.01 21.44
C ALA A 255 53.63 8.47 20.03
N ALA A 256 52.91 8.01 18.99
CA ALA A 256 53.17 8.38 17.61
C ALA A 256 53.06 9.90 17.36
N LEU A 257 52.08 10.56 18.00
CA LEU A 257 51.88 12.02 17.92
C LEU A 257 53.01 12.79 18.62
N LEU A 258 53.43 12.34 19.80
CA LEU A 258 54.51 12.96 20.57
C LEU A 258 55.88 12.80 19.89
N GLU A 259 56.13 11.67 19.24
CA GLU A 259 57.34 11.40 18.45
C GLU A 259 57.35 12.12 17.10
N ALA A 260 56.23 12.70 16.67
CA ALA A 260 56.18 13.46 15.43
C ALA A 260 57.01 14.75 15.55
N SER A 261 56.89 15.48 16.66
CA SER A 261 57.66 16.68 16.97
C SER A 261 57.47 17.13 18.42
N ASP A 262 58.48 17.77 19.01
CA ASP A 262 58.38 18.39 20.34
C ASP A 262 57.45 19.61 20.39
N LYS A 263 57.02 20.13 19.24
CA LYS A 263 56.06 21.25 19.12
C LYS A 263 54.60 20.81 19.22
N VAL A 264 54.33 19.50 19.32
CA VAL A 264 52.98 18.94 19.41
C VAL A 264 52.53 18.90 20.87
N CYS A 265 51.37 19.51 21.13
CA CYS A 265 50.63 19.36 22.37
C CYS A 265 49.46 18.40 22.12
N VAL A 266 49.45 17.24 22.76
CA VAL A 266 48.39 16.24 22.59
C VAL A 266 47.38 16.39 23.72
N VAL A 267 46.14 16.74 23.37
CA VAL A 267 45.01 16.74 24.31
C VAL A 267 44.19 15.48 24.05
N VAL A 268 44.03 14.62 25.04
CA VAL A 268 43.37 13.32 24.87
C VAL A 268 42.06 13.31 25.63
N ALA A 269 40.93 13.19 24.94
CA ALA A 269 39.63 12.99 25.57
C ALA A 269 39.37 11.48 25.77
N CYS A 270 39.68 10.96 26.95
CA CYS A 270 39.52 9.55 27.30
C CYS A 270 38.07 9.15 27.62
N GLY A 271 37.13 10.10 27.61
CA GLY A 271 35.71 9.82 27.81
C GLY A 271 35.44 9.09 29.13
N ARG A 272 34.81 7.91 29.05
CA ARG A 272 34.53 7.05 30.21
C ARG A 272 35.65 6.03 30.50
N ASN A 273 36.72 6.00 29.69
CA ASN A 273 37.85 5.10 29.88
C ASN A 273 38.88 5.69 30.84
N GLU A 274 38.55 5.61 32.12
CA GLU A 274 39.37 6.12 33.21
C GLU A 274 40.75 5.45 33.31
N GLN A 275 40.83 4.17 32.89
CA GLN A 275 42.09 3.43 32.89
C GLN A 275 43.09 4.01 31.90
N THR A 276 42.64 4.42 30.71
CA THR A 276 43.49 5.10 29.73
C THR A 276 43.95 6.47 30.23
N ARG A 277 43.05 7.27 30.83
CA ARG A 277 43.43 8.56 31.44
C ARG A 277 44.56 8.40 32.45
N VAL A 278 44.37 7.48 33.40
CA VAL A 278 45.37 7.21 34.45
C VAL A 278 46.69 6.68 33.88
N ARG A 279 46.65 5.84 32.83
CA ARG A 279 47.89 5.34 32.18
C ARG A 279 48.67 6.46 31.49
N LEU A 280 47.97 7.36 30.79
CA LEU A 280 48.59 8.50 30.13
C LEU A 280 49.14 9.53 31.13
N GLU A 281 48.45 9.76 32.24
CA GLU A 281 48.93 10.65 33.31
C GLU A 281 50.21 10.13 33.97
N ARG A 282 50.34 8.80 34.11
CA ARG A 282 51.54 8.16 34.67
C ARG A 282 52.79 8.35 33.79
N LEU A 283 52.66 8.79 32.56
CA LEU A 283 53.82 9.16 31.72
C LEU A 283 54.55 10.38 32.29
N GLY A 284 53.92 11.18 33.16
CA GLY A 284 54.56 12.29 33.87
C GLY A 284 55.04 13.43 32.96
N LEU A 285 54.49 13.53 31.74
CA LEU A 285 54.84 14.58 30.79
C LEU A 285 54.23 15.92 31.19
N PRO A 286 54.91 17.06 30.87
CA PRO A 286 54.38 18.38 31.15
C PRO A 286 53.07 18.65 30.37
N ARG A 287 52.19 19.49 30.92
CA ARG A 287 50.86 19.79 30.35
C ARG A 287 50.95 20.36 28.94
N GLU A 288 52.02 21.08 28.65
CA GLU A 288 52.33 21.67 27.35
C GLU A 288 52.59 20.59 26.28
N ARG A 289 52.89 19.35 26.68
CA ARG A 289 53.10 18.20 25.79
C ARG A 289 51.92 17.23 25.77
N LEU A 290 51.37 16.88 26.93
CA LEU A 290 50.29 15.90 27.05
C LEU A 290 49.27 16.32 28.11
N LEU A 291 48.01 16.38 27.71
CA LEU A 291 46.87 16.63 28.59
C LEU A 291 45.80 15.53 28.45
N PRO A 292 45.83 14.50 29.30
CA PRO A 292 44.77 13.50 29.37
C PRO A 292 43.57 14.07 30.13
N LEU A 293 42.37 13.92 29.57
CA LEU A 293 41.10 14.34 30.16
C LEU A 293 40.16 13.15 30.28
N GLY A 294 39.38 13.10 31.37
CA GLY A 294 38.28 12.15 31.51
C GLY A 294 37.04 12.59 30.73
N TRP A 295 35.86 12.37 31.30
CA TRP A 295 34.62 12.94 30.78
C TRP A 295 34.65 14.46 30.86
N THR A 296 34.25 15.16 29.79
CA THR A 296 34.24 16.62 29.74
C THR A 296 33.04 17.15 28.94
N ASP A 297 32.43 18.21 29.45
CA ASP A 297 31.36 18.94 28.76
C ASP A 297 31.92 20.15 27.96
N GLN A 298 33.24 20.37 28.00
CA GLN A 298 33.93 21.45 27.29
C GLN A 298 34.45 21.05 25.90
N MET A 299 33.90 19.98 25.30
CA MET A 299 34.31 19.49 23.99
C MET A 299 34.27 20.57 22.88
N PRO A 300 33.26 21.47 22.81
CA PRO A 300 33.26 22.53 21.81
C PRO A 300 34.43 23.52 21.99
N THR A 301 34.80 23.84 23.23
CA THR A 301 35.96 24.70 23.52
C THR A 301 37.26 24.01 23.15
N LEU A 302 37.38 22.70 23.42
CA LEU A 302 38.53 21.89 23.03
C LEU A 302 38.70 21.85 21.52
N MET A 303 37.62 21.64 20.77
CA MET A 303 37.66 21.63 19.30
C MET A 303 38.05 22.99 18.72
N ARG A 304 37.61 24.10 19.33
CA ARG A 304 38.05 25.44 18.90
C ARG A 304 39.52 25.70 19.19
N ALA A 305 40.06 25.15 20.29
CA ALA A 305 41.45 25.35 20.69
C ALA A 305 42.44 24.51 19.84
N ALA A 306 42.00 23.36 19.35
CA ALA A 306 42.81 22.42 18.58
C ALA A 306 43.10 22.91 17.15
N ASP A 307 44.19 22.42 16.57
CA ASP A 307 44.54 22.59 15.16
C ASP A 307 44.13 21.38 14.31
N LEU A 308 44.07 20.20 14.93
CA LEU A 308 43.75 18.93 14.29
C LEU A 308 42.97 18.03 15.25
N LEU A 309 41.90 17.40 14.75
CA LEU A 309 41.20 16.31 15.43
C LEU A 309 41.68 14.96 14.86
N VAL A 310 42.12 14.07 15.74
CA VAL A 310 42.41 12.67 15.42
C VAL A 310 41.34 11.78 16.05
N THR A 311 40.70 10.94 15.24
CA THR A 311 39.62 10.04 15.67
C THR A 311 39.62 8.73 14.88
N ASN A 312 38.77 7.76 15.22
CA ASN A 312 38.81 6.40 14.64
C ASN A 312 37.45 5.85 14.17
N ALA A 313 36.37 6.62 14.16
CA ALA A 313 35.06 6.05 13.84
C ALA A 313 34.20 6.88 12.88
N GLY A 314 34.62 8.09 12.50
CA GLY A 314 33.83 8.97 11.65
C GLY A 314 32.39 9.22 12.17
N GLY A 315 32.17 9.04 13.48
CA GLY A 315 30.88 9.20 14.16
C GLY A 315 30.69 10.62 14.72
N ALA A 316 29.90 10.75 15.80
CA ALA A 316 29.53 12.05 16.39
C ALA A 316 30.71 13.02 16.59
N THR A 317 31.83 12.55 17.14
CA THR A 317 33.02 13.40 17.34
C THR A 317 33.61 13.95 16.04
N ALA A 318 33.58 13.18 14.94
CA ALA A 318 34.02 13.67 13.65
C ALA A 318 33.04 14.71 13.07
N LEU A 319 31.74 14.49 13.26
CA LEU A 319 30.69 15.46 12.88
C LEU A 319 30.82 16.77 13.67
N GLU A 320 31.11 16.70 14.96
CA GLU A 320 31.37 17.83 15.85
C GLU A 320 32.64 18.61 15.44
N GLY A 321 33.71 17.90 15.08
CA GLY A 321 34.92 18.49 14.52
C GLY A 321 34.64 19.24 13.22
N MET A 322 33.88 18.63 12.31
CA MET A 322 33.44 19.27 11.08
C MET A 322 32.59 20.51 11.35
N ALA A 323 31.60 20.44 12.23
CA ALA A 323 30.77 21.58 12.61
C ALA A 323 31.59 22.75 13.19
N SER A 324 32.71 22.44 13.87
CA SER A 324 33.66 23.43 14.40
C SER A 324 34.68 23.93 13.35
N ALA A 325 34.60 23.46 12.10
CA ALA A 325 35.58 23.66 11.03
C ALA A 325 37.02 23.25 11.42
N LEU A 326 37.15 22.27 12.32
CA LEU A 326 38.41 21.67 12.72
C LEU A 326 38.76 20.54 11.74
N PRO A 327 39.94 20.56 11.09
CA PRO A 327 40.39 19.46 10.25
C PRO A 327 40.35 18.13 11.00
N VAL A 328 39.78 17.10 10.36
CA VAL A 328 39.62 15.76 10.92
C VAL A 328 40.55 14.79 10.19
N VAL A 329 41.28 13.99 10.96
CA VAL A 329 42.05 12.85 10.47
C VAL A 329 41.53 11.59 11.14
N THR A 330 41.27 10.58 10.33
CA THR A 330 40.84 9.27 10.82
C THR A 330 42.06 8.35 10.92
N THR A 331 42.28 7.74 12.07
CA THR A 331 43.34 6.75 12.29
C THR A 331 42.77 5.44 12.84
N SER A 332 43.35 4.32 12.41
CA SER A 332 43.02 2.96 12.86
C SER A 332 41.51 2.74 13.06
N PRO A 333 40.70 2.89 11.99
CA PRO A 333 39.27 2.96 12.14
C PRO A 333 38.66 1.69 12.75
N ILE A 334 37.63 1.86 13.57
CA ILE A 334 36.92 0.71 14.14
C ILE A 334 36.30 -0.16 13.03
N ALA A 335 36.31 -1.47 13.25
CA ALA A 335 35.85 -2.45 12.28
C ALA A 335 34.41 -2.18 11.79
N ALA A 336 34.09 -2.67 10.59
CA ALA A 336 32.80 -2.50 9.93
C ALA A 336 32.41 -1.03 9.66
N HIS A 337 31.49 -0.44 10.44
CA HIS A 337 30.93 0.89 10.15
C HIS A 337 31.97 2.01 10.28
N GLY A 338 32.96 1.91 11.17
CA GLY A 338 34.03 2.91 11.29
C GLY A 338 34.90 2.99 10.04
N VAL A 339 35.30 1.84 9.49
CA VAL A 339 36.01 1.74 8.20
C VAL A 339 35.15 2.32 7.07
N ALA A 340 33.85 2.00 7.05
CA ALA A 340 32.93 2.52 6.03
C ALA A 340 32.79 4.05 6.11
N ASN A 341 32.64 4.60 7.32
CA ASN A 341 32.59 6.04 7.57
C ASN A 341 33.87 6.71 7.09
N ALA A 342 35.03 6.20 7.51
CA ALA A 342 36.34 6.74 7.13
C ALA A 342 36.52 6.78 5.60
N ASN A 343 36.23 5.67 4.92
CA ASN A 343 36.37 5.58 3.47
C ASN A 343 35.46 6.58 2.74
N LEU A 344 34.21 6.73 3.18
CA LEU A 344 33.27 7.63 2.52
C LEU A 344 33.61 9.11 2.81
N MET A 345 34.14 9.42 4.00
CA MET A 345 34.66 10.77 4.32
C MET A 345 35.90 11.12 3.50
N VAL A 346 36.79 10.16 3.23
CA VAL A 346 37.94 10.35 2.32
C VAL A 346 37.46 10.65 0.90
N VAL A 347 36.48 9.88 0.40
CA VAL A 347 35.86 10.13 -0.92
C VAL A 347 35.19 11.51 -0.98
N ALA A 348 34.62 11.98 0.13
CA ALA A 348 34.05 13.32 0.23
C ALA A 348 35.11 14.44 0.32
N GLY A 349 36.38 14.10 0.54
CA GLY A 349 37.46 15.07 0.77
C GLY A 349 37.37 15.79 2.12
N LEU A 350 36.70 15.18 3.11
CA LEU A 350 36.45 15.77 4.44
C LEU A 350 37.35 15.21 5.55
N THR A 351 38.07 14.12 5.29
CA THR A 351 39.11 13.58 6.19
C THR A 351 40.26 13.02 5.37
N ASP A 352 41.44 12.98 5.96
CA ASP A 352 42.51 12.08 5.54
C ASP A 352 42.47 10.80 6.40
N LEU A 353 42.93 9.67 5.84
CA LEU A 353 42.98 8.37 6.51
C LEU A 353 44.43 7.94 6.74
N CYS A 354 44.80 7.75 8.01
CA CYS A 354 46.07 7.18 8.45
C CYS A 354 45.83 5.74 8.93
N PRO A 355 46.06 4.71 8.09
CA PRO A 355 45.72 3.33 8.42
C PRO A 355 46.58 2.77 9.56
N ASP A 356 47.79 3.32 9.76
CA ASP A 356 48.71 2.94 10.81
C ASP A 356 49.35 4.17 11.49
N LEU A 357 50.05 3.91 12.59
CA LEU A 357 50.67 4.92 13.43
C LEU A 357 51.88 5.61 12.76
N ALA A 358 52.59 4.91 11.88
CA ALA A 358 53.72 5.49 11.15
C ALA A 358 53.24 6.54 10.14
N MET A 359 52.11 6.27 9.48
CA MET A 359 51.46 7.25 8.61
C MET A 359 50.87 8.40 9.39
N LEU A 360 50.30 8.17 10.59
CA LEU A 360 49.83 9.25 11.47
C LEU A 360 50.98 10.18 11.87
N GLN A 361 52.11 9.61 12.32
CA GLN A 361 53.31 10.36 12.67
C GLN A 361 53.85 11.17 11.48
N SER A 362 53.93 10.54 10.30
CA SER A 362 54.41 11.20 9.07
C SER A 362 53.47 12.30 8.61
N TYR A 363 52.15 12.10 8.74
CA TYR A 363 51.15 13.11 8.45
C TYR A 363 51.27 14.32 9.37
N VAL A 364 51.47 14.10 10.67
CA VAL A 364 51.65 15.22 11.62
C VAL A 364 52.93 16.01 11.32
N ARG A 365 54.02 15.33 10.96
CA ARG A 365 55.25 16.01 10.50
C ARG A 365 55.00 16.87 9.26
N SER A 366 54.34 16.31 8.24
CA SER A 366 54.09 17.06 7.01
C SER A 366 53.19 18.27 7.24
N VAL A 367 52.14 18.16 8.08
CA VAL A 367 51.28 19.33 8.36
C VAL A 367 51.94 20.37 9.26
N LEU A 368 52.99 20.02 10.01
CA LEU A 368 53.80 20.98 10.76
C LEU A 368 54.67 21.83 9.84
N GLU A 369 55.19 21.25 8.76
CA GLU A 369 55.98 21.93 7.74
C GLU A 369 55.09 22.71 6.77
N GLU A 370 54.07 22.07 6.23
CA GLU A 370 53.16 22.61 5.22
C GLU A 370 51.71 22.53 5.71
N ARG A 371 51.10 23.69 6.01
CA ARG A 371 49.72 23.75 6.52
C ARG A 371 48.64 23.46 5.46
N GLU A 372 49.04 23.15 4.22
CA GLU A 372 48.15 23.01 3.07
C GLU A 372 47.11 21.87 3.21
N PRO A 373 47.45 20.65 3.70
CA PRO A 373 46.46 19.60 3.90
C PRO A 373 45.34 20.01 4.87
N LEU A 374 45.68 20.73 5.95
CA LEU A 374 44.71 21.24 6.92
C LEU A 374 43.81 22.32 6.32
N ARG A 375 44.39 23.24 5.54
CA ARG A 375 43.62 24.29 4.83
C ARG A 375 42.65 23.69 3.83
N ARG A 376 43.07 22.64 3.09
CA ARG A 376 42.23 21.90 2.16
C ARG A 376 41.03 21.26 2.86
N LEU A 377 41.26 20.51 3.95
CA LEU A 377 40.19 19.86 4.74
C LEU A 377 39.22 20.89 5.34
N ARG A 378 39.75 21.97 5.93
CA ARG A 378 38.93 23.06 6.48
C ARG A 378 38.08 23.72 5.41
N SER A 379 38.67 24.02 4.25
CA SER A 379 37.94 24.65 3.13
C SER A 379 36.85 23.74 2.56
N ALA A 380 37.11 22.43 2.46
CA ALA A 380 36.10 21.45 2.05
C ALA A 380 34.93 21.37 3.05
N THR A 381 35.26 21.38 4.34
CA THR A 381 34.28 21.38 5.43
C THR A 381 33.41 22.64 5.42
N LEU A 382 34.01 23.83 5.31
CA LEU A 382 33.26 25.09 5.26
C LEU A 382 32.30 25.15 4.07
N ARG A 383 32.75 24.75 2.88
CA ARG A 383 31.86 24.65 1.70
C ARG A 383 30.69 23.69 1.90
N HIS A 384 30.90 22.63 2.66
CA HIS A 384 29.84 21.68 2.99
C HIS A 384 28.82 22.30 3.95
N LEU A 385 29.29 22.98 5.02
CA LEU A 385 28.43 23.65 6.01
C LEU A 385 27.66 24.85 5.45
N GLU A 386 28.21 25.56 4.45
CA GLU A 386 27.51 26.67 3.77
C GLU A 386 26.32 26.19 2.94
N ARG A 387 26.36 24.93 2.47
CA ARG A 387 25.39 24.40 1.51
C ARG A 387 24.18 23.74 2.15
N TYR A 388 24.34 23.22 3.37
CA TYR A 388 23.30 22.46 4.05
C TYR A 388 23.12 23.00 5.46
N ASP A 389 21.86 23.06 5.88
CA ASP A 389 21.46 23.54 7.19
C ASP A 389 20.46 22.55 7.80
N LEU A 390 20.52 22.38 9.12
CA LEU A 390 19.68 21.42 9.85
C LEU A 390 18.22 21.87 9.89
N ASP A 391 17.99 23.18 9.97
CA ASP A 391 16.66 23.76 10.10
C ASP A 391 15.84 23.63 8.83
N SER A 392 16.51 23.87 7.71
CA SER A 392 15.95 23.72 6.38
C SER A 392 15.41 22.29 6.16
N GLY A 393 16.11 21.27 6.68
CA GLY A 393 15.65 19.87 6.63
C GLY A 393 14.40 19.62 7.49
N LEU A 394 14.34 20.19 8.70
CA LEU A 394 13.17 20.09 9.58
C LEU A 394 11.94 20.82 9.00
N HIS A 395 12.12 22.01 8.43
CA HIS A 395 11.05 22.74 7.76
C HIS A 395 10.52 22.00 6.53
N ALA A 396 11.40 21.44 5.70
CA ALA A 396 11.01 20.67 4.52
C ALA A 396 10.15 19.45 4.86
N LEU A 397 10.36 18.86 6.04
CA LEU A 397 9.61 17.71 6.53
C LEU A 397 8.16 18.06 6.94
N VAL A 398 7.93 19.28 7.46
CA VAL A 398 6.63 19.72 8.02
C VAL A 398 5.82 20.56 7.02
N ALA A 399 6.44 21.08 5.96
CA ALA A 399 5.75 21.90 4.97
C ALA A 399 4.59 21.15 4.28
N PRO A 400 3.38 21.76 4.14
CA PRO A 400 2.26 21.14 3.46
C PRO A 400 2.60 20.92 1.98
N ARG A 401 2.71 19.65 1.57
CA ARG A 401 2.98 19.29 0.18
C ARG A 401 1.76 19.66 -0.68
N PRO A 402 1.91 20.45 -1.76
CA PRO A 402 0.80 20.76 -2.66
C PRO A 402 0.23 19.47 -3.26
N ALA A 403 -1.10 19.40 -3.29
CA ALA A 403 -1.82 18.29 -3.89
C ALA A 403 -1.59 18.26 -5.41
N ASP A 404 -1.04 17.15 -5.91
CA ASP A 404 -1.02 16.73 -7.32
C ASP A 404 -0.50 17.75 -8.35
N SER A 405 0.83 17.87 -8.48
CA SER A 405 1.53 17.84 -9.79
C SER A 405 3.03 17.97 -9.56
N THR A 406 3.84 17.01 -10.07
CA THR A 406 5.33 17.00 -10.24
C THR A 406 6.09 15.81 -9.61
N LEU A 407 5.44 14.79 -9.05
CA LEU A 407 6.16 13.57 -8.66
C LEU A 407 6.61 12.75 -9.89
N SER A 408 7.88 12.36 -9.92
CA SER A 408 8.40 11.36 -10.86
C SER A 408 7.70 10.01 -10.65
N THR A 409 7.58 9.22 -11.72
CA THR A 409 6.84 7.93 -11.76
C THR A 409 7.14 6.97 -10.58
N PRO A 410 8.39 6.88 -10.05
CA PRO A 410 8.70 6.05 -8.88
C PRO A 410 8.17 6.64 -7.55
N ALA A 411 8.28 7.96 -7.35
CA ALA A 411 7.80 8.62 -6.12
C ALA A 411 6.26 8.60 -6.02
N ARG A 412 5.59 8.71 -7.17
CA ARG A 412 4.13 8.48 -7.26
C ARG A 412 3.77 7.04 -6.90
N GLN A 413 4.56 6.04 -7.32
CA GLN A 413 4.32 4.63 -6.97
C GLN A 413 4.58 4.32 -5.49
N ALA A 414 5.57 4.96 -4.85
CA ALA A 414 5.85 4.81 -3.43
C ALA A 414 4.77 5.46 -2.55
N ALA A 415 4.34 6.69 -2.86
CA ALA A 415 3.23 7.36 -2.17
C ALA A 415 1.88 6.63 -2.36
N LEU A 416 1.67 6.03 -3.53
CA LEU A 416 0.54 5.14 -3.77
C LEU A 416 0.67 3.84 -2.96
N ALA A 417 1.86 3.25 -2.84
CA ALA A 417 2.10 2.03 -2.08
C ALA A 417 1.74 2.19 -0.58
N GLU A 418 2.08 3.32 0.05
CA GLU A 418 1.74 3.60 1.46
C GLU A 418 0.23 3.77 1.69
N ARG A 419 -0.48 4.36 0.72
CA ARG A 419 -1.94 4.56 0.75
C ARG A 419 -2.73 3.37 0.17
N THR A 420 -2.04 2.35 -0.35
CA THR A 420 -2.69 1.16 -0.93
C THR A 420 -3.03 0.09 0.10
N TRP A 421 -4.28 -0.33 0.08
CA TRP A 421 -4.75 -1.49 0.80
C TRP A 421 -4.40 -2.74 0.00
N PRO A 422 -3.83 -3.77 0.63
CA PRO A 422 -3.58 -5.02 -0.06
C PRO A 422 -4.89 -5.62 -0.56
N MET A 423 -4.87 -6.09 -1.80
CA MET A 423 -6.02 -6.75 -2.40
C MET A 423 -6.20 -8.14 -1.80
N ARG A 424 -7.45 -8.59 -1.60
CA ARG A 424 -7.68 -9.99 -1.21
C ARG A 424 -7.25 -10.92 -2.33
N ALA A 425 -6.85 -12.13 -1.97
CA ALA A 425 -6.48 -13.18 -2.92
C ALA A 425 -7.51 -13.36 -4.06
N PRO A 426 -8.81 -13.58 -3.78
CA PRO A 426 -9.84 -13.67 -4.83
C PRO A 426 -10.00 -12.40 -5.68
N ASP A 427 -9.81 -11.22 -5.10
CA ASP A 427 -9.91 -9.94 -5.83
C ASP A 427 -8.74 -9.75 -6.80
N SER A 428 -7.53 -10.13 -6.34
CA SER A 428 -6.30 -10.03 -7.14
C SER A 428 -6.26 -10.97 -8.33
N PHE A 429 -7.01 -12.08 -8.29
CA PHE A 429 -7.17 -13.00 -9.41
C PHE A 429 -7.66 -12.27 -10.66
N PHE A 430 -8.71 -11.46 -10.52
CA PHE A 430 -9.28 -10.72 -11.65
C PHE A 430 -8.37 -9.62 -12.18
N ALA A 431 -7.57 -8.99 -11.31
CA ALA A 431 -6.53 -8.06 -11.77
C ALA A 431 -5.38 -8.75 -12.54
N HIS A 432 -5.14 -10.04 -12.29
CA HIS A 432 -4.09 -10.82 -12.95
C HIS A 432 -4.50 -11.41 -14.30
N VAL A 433 -5.75 -11.83 -14.44
CA VAL A 433 -6.30 -12.39 -15.70
C VAL A 433 -6.64 -11.31 -16.71
N GLU A 434 -6.77 -10.07 -16.27
CA GLU A 434 -6.88 -8.93 -17.18
C GLU A 434 -5.62 -8.82 -18.06
N THR A 435 -5.86 -8.61 -19.35
CA THR A 435 -4.82 -8.45 -20.36
C THR A 435 -5.21 -7.27 -21.25
N GLY A 436 -4.62 -7.15 -22.45
CA GLY A 436 -5.15 -6.29 -23.50
C GLY A 436 -6.59 -6.71 -23.80
N PRO A 437 -6.93 -7.45 -24.84
CA PRO A 437 -8.31 -7.71 -25.24
C PRO A 437 -9.32 -8.04 -24.10
N TYR A 438 -8.94 -8.80 -23.08
CA TYR A 438 -9.85 -9.23 -22.00
C TYR A 438 -9.86 -8.27 -20.79
N ALA A 439 -10.51 -7.12 -20.94
CA ALA A 439 -10.78 -6.21 -19.82
C ALA A 439 -11.73 -6.89 -18.81
N GLN A 440 -11.42 -6.81 -17.51
CA GLN A 440 -12.21 -7.43 -16.43
C GLN A 440 -13.18 -6.43 -15.82
N GLU A 441 -14.10 -5.94 -16.64
CA GLU A 441 -15.11 -4.95 -16.30
C GLU A 441 -16.48 -5.61 -16.27
N LEU A 442 -17.18 -5.51 -15.14
CA LEU A 442 -18.53 -6.04 -14.95
C LEU A 442 -19.46 -4.90 -14.57
N GLY A 443 -20.76 -5.07 -14.70
CA GLY A 443 -21.68 -3.98 -14.42
C GLY A 443 -23.13 -4.29 -14.69
N ALA A 444 -23.91 -3.24 -14.94
CA ALA A 444 -25.31 -3.35 -15.28
C ALA A 444 -25.75 -2.23 -16.23
N VAL A 445 -26.77 -2.53 -17.01
CA VAL A 445 -27.53 -1.57 -17.82
C VAL A 445 -28.93 -1.47 -17.20
N LEU A 446 -29.34 -0.25 -16.87
CA LEU A 446 -30.63 0.06 -16.28
C LEU A 446 -31.53 0.70 -17.34
N ASP A 447 -32.73 0.13 -17.52
CA ASP A 447 -33.83 0.78 -18.26
C ASP A 447 -34.61 1.67 -17.29
N LEU A 448 -34.61 2.97 -17.54
CA LEU A 448 -35.22 3.98 -16.68
C LEU A 448 -36.48 4.53 -17.32
N ALA A 449 -37.58 4.50 -16.56
CA ALA A 449 -38.82 5.16 -16.97
C ALA A 449 -38.63 6.69 -17.11
N PRO A 450 -39.50 7.38 -17.88
CA PRO A 450 -39.52 8.83 -17.89
C PRO A 450 -39.83 9.37 -16.48
N LEU A 451 -39.22 10.50 -16.13
CA LEU A 451 -39.57 11.27 -14.94
C LEU A 451 -40.99 11.86 -15.08
N PRO A 452 -41.61 12.30 -13.97
CA PRO A 452 -42.87 13.03 -14.01
C PRO A 452 -42.82 14.19 -15.03
N GLY A 453 -43.84 14.28 -15.88
CA GLY A 453 -43.87 15.21 -17.02
C GLY A 453 -43.25 14.66 -18.32
N GLY A 454 -42.91 13.37 -18.39
CA GLY A 454 -42.45 12.70 -19.61
C GLY A 454 -40.99 12.97 -19.98
N ARG A 455 -40.22 13.58 -19.08
CA ARG A 455 -38.82 13.96 -19.30
C ARG A 455 -37.87 12.77 -19.07
N ALA A 456 -36.90 12.56 -19.95
CA ALA A 456 -35.84 11.60 -19.75
C ALA A 456 -34.92 11.95 -18.56
N VAL A 457 -34.35 10.95 -17.89
CA VAL A 457 -33.30 11.16 -16.88
C VAL A 457 -32.05 11.67 -17.60
N THR A 458 -31.53 12.82 -17.17
CA THR A 458 -30.35 13.43 -17.78
C THR A 458 -29.06 13.01 -17.07
N ALA A 459 -27.91 13.21 -17.70
CA ALA A 459 -26.63 12.98 -17.03
C ALA A 459 -26.45 13.88 -15.79
N ALA A 460 -27.07 15.06 -15.75
CA ALA A 460 -27.05 15.93 -14.58
C ALA A 460 -27.81 15.30 -13.39
N ASP A 461 -28.95 14.66 -13.63
CA ASP A 461 -29.74 13.94 -12.62
C ASP A 461 -28.94 12.75 -12.06
N VAL A 462 -28.30 11.98 -12.95
CA VAL A 462 -27.44 10.86 -12.57
C VAL A 462 -26.21 11.33 -11.80
N ARG A 463 -25.48 12.34 -12.29
CA ARG A 463 -24.29 12.88 -11.62
C ARG A 463 -24.60 13.37 -10.22
N ARG A 464 -25.74 14.04 -10.02
CA ARG A 464 -26.20 14.50 -8.70
C ARG A 464 -26.43 13.32 -7.75
N THR A 465 -27.15 12.30 -8.23
CA THR A 465 -27.45 11.08 -7.47
C THR A 465 -26.17 10.32 -7.11
N MET A 466 -25.27 10.15 -8.08
CA MET A 466 -23.99 9.47 -7.89
C MET A 466 -23.06 10.26 -6.97
N GLN A 467 -22.97 11.59 -7.10
CA GLN A 467 -22.13 12.41 -6.21
C GLN A 467 -22.53 12.25 -4.75
N ALA A 468 -23.84 12.26 -4.47
CA ALA A 468 -24.39 12.13 -3.13
C ALA A 468 -24.15 10.73 -2.52
N ARG A 469 -24.31 9.67 -3.32
CA ARG A 469 -24.25 8.28 -2.82
C ARG A 469 -22.84 7.70 -2.87
N ALA A 470 -22.12 7.88 -3.98
CA ALA A 470 -20.80 7.29 -4.21
C ALA A 470 -19.76 7.79 -3.20
N SER A 471 -19.84 9.04 -2.76
CA SER A 471 -18.95 9.61 -1.74
C SER A 471 -19.04 8.87 -0.41
N GLY A 472 -20.24 8.40 -0.04
CA GLY A 472 -20.50 7.61 1.17
C GLY A 472 -20.24 6.10 1.01
N LEU A 473 -19.91 5.63 -0.19
CA LEU A 473 -19.69 4.21 -0.50
C LEU A 473 -18.21 3.98 -0.81
N PRO A 474 -17.42 3.44 0.14
CA PRO A 474 -15.99 3.29 -0.07
C PRO A 474 -15.56 2.53 -1.33
N PRO A 475 -16.24 1.46 -1.80
CA PRO A 475 -15.92 0.84 -3.09
C PRO A 475 -15.89 1.84 -4.26
N MET A 476 -16.78 2.84 -4.26
CA MET A 476 -16.85 3.86 -5.31
C MET A 476 -15.71 4.89 -5.27
N ARG A 477 -14.87 4.86 -4.22
CA ARG A 477 -13.67 5.70 -4.07
C ARG A 477 -12.36 4.93 -4.27
N ARG A 478 -12.42 3.62 -4.56
CA ARG A 478 -11.23 2.77 -4.73
C ARG A 478 -10.63 2.88 -6.13
N VAL A 479 -9.35 3.22 -6.18
CA VAL A 479 -8.52 3.21 -7.39
C VAL A 479 -7.68 1.93 -7.39
N LEU A 480 -7.70 1.19 -8.50
CA LEU A 480 -6.92 -0.03 -8.67
C LEU A 480 -5.45 0.31 -8.92
N VAL A 481 -4.56 0.01 -7.97
CA VAL A 481 -3.10 0.15 -8.16
C VAL A 481 -2.54 -1.20 -8.55
N ARG A 482 -1.75 -1.28 -9.63
CA ARG A 482 -1.21 -2.55 -10.14
C ARG A 482 0.20 -2.89 -9.62
N ARG A 483 0.92 -1.91 -9.09
CA ARG A 483 2.30 -2.04 -8.60
C ARG A 483 2.54 -1.10 -7.40
N PRO A 484 2.56 -1.63 -6.15
CA PRO A 484 2.12 -2.97 -5.77
C PRO A 484 0.62 -3.17 -6.04
N LEU A 485 0.18 -4.41 -6.26
CA LEU A 485 -1.23 -4.68 -6.55
C LEU A 485 -2.08 -4.44 -5.29
N GLY A 486 -3.00 -3.48 -5.36
CA GLY A 486 -3.79 -3.04 -4.21
C GLY A 486 -4.86 -2.01 -4.57
N TRP A 487 -5.48 -1.44 -3.53
CA TRP A 487 -6.50 -0.41 -3.63
C TRP A 487 -6.02 0.89 -3.00
N LEU A 488 -5.95 1.97 -3.75
CA LEU A 488 -5.85 3.30 -3.16
C LEU A 488 -7.27 3.80 -2.87
N LEU A 489 -7.56 4.21 -1.64
CA LEU A 489 -8.82 4.88 -1.31
C LEU A 489 -8.68 6.39 -1.48
N ARG A 490 -9.53 7.00 -2.30
CA ARG A 490 -9.63 8.46 -2.42
C ARG A 490 -10.59 9.02 -1.37
N ASP A 491 -10.35 10.26 -0.95
CA ASP A 491 -11.19 10.94 0.05
C ASP A 491 -12.58 11.26 -0.52
N SER A 492 -12.63 11.65 -1.80
CA SER A 492 -13.87 11.93 -2.54
C SER A 492 -13.80 11.38 -3.97
N VAL A 493 -14.95 11.33 -4.64
CA VAL A 493 -15.08 11.03 -6.07
C VAL A 493 -15.86 12.16 -6.73
N ASP A 494 -15.38 12.64 -7.87
CA ASP A 494 -16.13 13.56 -8.72
C ASP A 494 -16.96 12.77 -9.73
N ALA A 495 -18.28 12.80 -9.58
CA ALA A 495 -19.19 12.09 -10.49
C ALA A 495 -19.19 12.69 -11.91
N ARG A 496 -18.81 13.96 -12.10
CA ARG A 496 -18.80 14.61 -13.43
C ARG A 496 -17.78 13.98 -14.36
N SER A 497 -16.59 13.66 -13.84
CA SER A 497 -15.53 12.95 -14.58
C SER A 497 -15.78 11.45 -14.79
N HIS A 498 -16.81 10.87 -14.14
CA HIS A 498 -17.09 9.43 -14.17
C HIS A 498 -18.35 9.07 -14.95
N VAL A 499 -19.29 10.01 -15.09
CA VAL A 499 -20.56 9.81 -15.80
C VAL A 499 -20.56 10.61 -17.09
N GLU A 500 -20.51 9.89 -18.21
CA GLU A 500 -20.62 10.42 -19.56
C GLU A 500 -22.08 10.58 -19.97
N GLU A 501 -22.32 11.44 -20.96
CA GLU A 501 -23.64 11.64 -21.56
C GLU A 501 -23.55 11.37 -23.06
N GLN A 502 -24.48 10.58 -23.57
CA GLN A 502 -24.69 10.40 -25.00
C GLN A 502 -26.15 10.71 -25.34
N ARG A 503 -26.35 11.68 -26.22
CA ARG A 503 -27.66 12.05 -26.74
C ARG A 503 -27.81 11.44 -28.13
N LEU A 504 -28.76 10.54 -28.28
CA LEU A 504 -29.11 9.98 -29.58
C LEU A 504 -29.97 10.98 -30.36
N GLY A 505 -30.00 10.84 -31.69
CA GLY A 505 -30.92 11.61 -32.52
C GLY A 505 -32.36 11.37 -32.09
N GLY A 506 -33.23 12.39 -32.21
CA GLY A 506 -34.63 12.26 -31.81
C GLY A 506 -35.31 11.09 -32.52
N GLY A 507 -35.94 10.20 -31.76
CA GLY A 507 -36.60 9.00 -32.30
C GLY A 507 -35.70 7.77 -32.39
N ALA A 508 -34.52 7.78 -31.77
CA ALA A 508 -33.59 6.65 -31.77
C ALA A 508 -34.23 5.36 -31.24
N GLY A 509 -33.95 4.27 -31.94
CA GLY A 509 -34.47 2.94 -31.65
C GLY A 509 -33.59 2.17 -30.67
N GLU A 510 -33.97 0.94 -30.42
CA GLU A 510 -33.24 0.06 -29.48
C GLU A 510 -31.85 -0.33 -30.00
N GLU A 511 -31.65 -0.38 -31.32
CA GLU A 511 -30.35 -0.69 -31.93
C GLU A 511 -29.33 0.43 -31.70
N ASP A 512 -29.77 1.69 -31.71
CA ASP A 512 -28.96 2.87 -31.41
C ASP A 512 -28.50 2.87 -29.95
N VAL A 513 -29.41 2.56 -29.03
CA VAL A 513 -29.09 2.40 -27.60
C VAL A 513 -28.09 1.25 -27.41
N SER A 514 -28.34 0.10 -28.04
CA SER A 514 -27.43 -1.03 -27.98
C SER A 514 -26.04 -0.68 -28.55
N ALA A 515 -25.96 0.18 -29.57
CA ALA A 515 -24.68 0.61 -30.15
C ALA A 515 -23.91 1.49 -29.18
N ALA A 516 -24.57 2.51 -28.61
CA ALA A 516 -24.00 3.40 -27.60
C ALA A 516 -23.43 2.62 -26.41
N VAL A 517 -24.20 1.65 -25.89
CA VAL A 517 -23.77 0.85 -24.76
C VAL A 517 -22.65 -0.13 -25.14
N SER A 518 -22.67 -0.70 -26.35
CA SER A 518 -21.59 -1.56 -26.88
C SER A 518 -20.26 -0.81 -26.98
N ASP A 519 -20.29 0.43 -27.47
CA ASP A 519 -19.11 1.29 -27.55
C ASP A 519 -18.57 1.65 -26.16
N PHE A 520 -19.46 1.91 -25.19
CA PHE A 520 -19.07 2.13 -23.80
C PHE A 520 -18.43 0.90 -23.14
N TRP A 521 -18.90 -0.32 -23.45
CA TRP A 521 -18.26 -1.56 -22.96
C TRP A 521 -16.96 -1.90 -23.70
N SER A 522 -16.77 -1.39 -24.92
CA SER A 522 -15.53 -1.55 -25.69
C SER A 522 -14.41 -0.63 -25.19
N ARG A 523 -14.75 0.55 -24.66
CA ARG A 523 -13.78 1.51 -24.12
C ARG A 523 -13.31 1.09 -22.72
N ARG A 524 -12.00 1.03 -22.48
CA ARG A 524 -11.45 0.66 -21.15
C ARG A 524 -11.68 1.74 -20.10
N MET A 525 -11.82 1.34 -18.85
CA MET A 525 -11.71 2.26 -17.72
C MET A 525 -10.29 2.82 -17.59
N PRO A 526 -10.15 4.13 -17.30
CA PRO A 526 -8.85 4.74 -17.02
C PRO A 526 -8.17 4.10 -15.80
N PRO A 527 -6.85 3.85 -15.82
CA PRO A 527 -6.15 3.16 -14.73
C PRO A 527 -5.99 4.01 -13.45
N ASP A 528 -6.04 5.34 -13.57
CA ASP A 528 -5.70 6.29 -12.49
C ASP A 528 -6.92 6.87 -11.75
N ALA A 529 -8.11 6.34 -12.00
CA ALA A 529 -9.37 6.82 -11.43
C ALA A 529 -10.06 5.74 -10.58
N PRO A 530 -11.03 6.12 -9.73
CA PRO A 530 -11.91 5.16 -9.08
C PRO A 530 -12.45 4.15 -10.10
N ALA A 531 -12.45 2.88 -9.71
CA ALA A 531 -12.58 1.74 -10.60
C ALA A 531 -14.03 1.48 -11.07
N TRP A 532 -14.72 2.53 -11.52
CA TRP A 532 -16.06 2.52 -12.07
C TRP A 532 -16.27 3.65 -13.09
N ARG A 533 -17.21 3.45 -14.01
CA ARG A 533 -17.67 4.45 -14.99
C ARG A 533 -19.18 4.32 -15.23
N GLY A 534 -19.80 5.44 -15.61
CA GLY A 534 -21.21 5.49 -16.00
C GLY A 534 -21.38 6.14 -17.37
N LEU A 535 -22.39 5.71 -18.11
CA LEU A 535 -22.87 6.33 -19.34
C LEU A 535 -24.38 6.53 -19.20
N GLN A 536 -24.83 7.78 -19.34
CA GLN A 536 -26.24 8.11 -19.48
C GLN A 536 -26.58 8.30 -20.96
N VAL A 537 -27.52 7.50 -21.47
CA VAL A 537 -28.04 7.59 -22.83
C VAL A 537 -29.45 8.18 -22.81
N THR A 538 -29.69 9.15 -23.68
CA THR A 538 -30.99 9.84 -23.85
C THR A 538 -31.35 9.98 -25.32
N GLY A 539 -32.59 10.39 -25.65
CA GLY A 539 -33.05 10.58 -27.03
C GLY A 539 -33.95 9.44 -27.55
N GLN A 540 -34.30 8.47 -26.70
CA GLN A 540 -35.25 7.42 -27.02
C GLN A 540 -36.66 7.99 -27.28
N ALA A 541 -37.37 7.40 -28.24
CA ALA A 541 -38.64 7.92 -28.75
C ALA A 541 -39.76 8.03 -27.70
N ASP A 542 -39.72 7.21 -26.65
CA ASP A 542 -40.76 7.09 -25.61
C ASP A 542 -40.44 7.87 -24.32
N GLY A 543 -39.44 8.76 -24.37
CA GLY A 543 -38.98 9.54 -23.23
C GLY A 543 -38.21 8.72 -22.19
N ARG A 544 -37.96 7.42 -22.42
CA ARG A 544 -37.09 6.61 -21.58
C ARG A 544 -35.64 7.05 -21.68
N SER A 545 -34.85 6.53 -20.76
CA SER A 545 -33.41 6.73 -20.75
C SER A 545 -32.69 5.47 -20.28
N THR A 546 -31.42 5.32 -20.65
CA THR A 546 -30.64 4.14 -20.25
C THR A 546 -29.41 4.57 -19.49
N PHE A 547 -29.23 4.02 -18.28
CA PHE A 547 -28.02 4.21 -17.49
C PHE A 547 -27.18 2.94 -17.49
N ALA A 548 -26.01 3.03 -18.08
CA ALA A 548 -25.00 1.99 -18.11
C ALA A 548 -23.95 2.27 -17.05
N VAL A 549 -23.67 1.31 -16.17
CA VAL A 549 -22.61 1.42 -15.16
C VAL A 549 -21.74 0.20 -15.17
N LYS A 550 -20.42 0.41 -15.11
CA LYS A 550 -19.43 -0.65 -15.02
C LYS A 550 -18.41 -0.38 -13.93
N LEU A 551 -17.83 -1.44 -13.40
CA LEU A 551 -16.84 -1.47 -12.34
C LEU A 551 -15.81 -2.56 -12.61
N HIS A 552 -14.61 -2.39 -12.07
CA HIS A 552 -13.57 -3.40 -12.20
C HIS A 552 -13.90 -4.63 -11.35
N HIS A 553 -13.75 -5.85 -11.89
CA HIS A 553 -14.13 -7.10 -11.23
C HIS A 553 -13.36 -7.38 -9.93
N ALA A 554 -12.19 -6.76 -9.75
CA ALA A 554 -11.49 -6.79 -8.47
C ALA A 554 -12.32 -6.17 -7.32
N GLN A 555 -13.24 -5.23 -7.59
CA GLN A 555 -14.09 -4.62 -6.56
C GLN A 555 -15.02 -5.63 -5.87
N GLY A 556 -15.44 -6.65 -6.61
CA GLY A 556 -16.24 -7.76 -6.10
C GLY A 556 -16.88 -8.55 -7.22
N ASP A 557 -17.51 -9.65 -6.83
CA ASP A 557 -18.28 -10.51 -7.74
C ASP A 557 -19.60 -9.87 -8.17
N GLY A 558 -20.35 -10.52 -9.07
CA GLY A 558 -21.63 -10.01 -9.58
C GLY A 558 -22.66 -9.73 -8.47
N ILE A 559 -22.67 -10.50 -7.38
CA ILE A 559 -23.56 -10.25 -6.23
C ILE A 559 -23.12 -9.00 -5.46
N SER A 560 -21.82 -8.77 -5.33
CA SER A 560 -21.27 -7.59 -4.69
C SER A 560 -21.54 -6.32 -5.49
N ALA A 561 -21.42 -6.41 -6.81
CA ALA A 561 -21.79 -5.33 -7.72
C ALA A 561 -23.28 -5.00 -7.66
N LEU A 562 -24.16 -6.00 -7.59
CA LEU A 562 -25.59 -5.76 -7.40
C LEU A 562 -25.90 -5.19 -6.02
N GLY A 563 -25.24 -5.67 -4.96
CA GLY A 563 -25.39 -5.10 -3.62
C GLY A 563 -24.93 -3.64 -3.52
N LEU A 564 -23.95 -3.26 -4.34
CA LEU A 564 -23.52 -1.87 -4.50
C LEU A 564 -24.54 -1.06 -5.31
N LEU A 565 -25.03 -1.61 -6.42
CA LEU A 565 -26.08 -0.99 -7.24
C LEU A 565 -27.36 -0.75 -6.43
N ASP A 566 -27.78 -1.70 -5.61
CA ASP A 566 -28.94 -1.58 -4.71
C ASP A 566 -28.83 -0.39 -3.75
N ARG A 567 -27.61 -0.01 -3.34
CA ARG A 567 -27.36 1.17 -2.50
C ARG A 567 -27.27 2.47 -3.29
N LEU A 568 -27.11 2.38 -4.61
CA LEU A 568 -27.22 3.53 -5.49
C LEU A 568 -28.68 3.83 -5.86
N MET A 569 -29.62 2.92 -5.57
CA MET A 569 -31.06 3.03 -5.83
C MET A 569 -31.88 3.24 -4.55
N ASP A 570 -33.11 3.72 -4.71
CA ASP A 570 -34.09 3.87 -3.61
C ASP A 570 -35.16 2.77 -3.63
N PRO A 571 -35.80 2.48 -2.48
CA PRO A 571 -35.39 2.93 -1.14
C PRO A 571 -34.04 2.33 -0.72
N LEU A 572 -33.26 3.11 0.02
CA LEU A 572 -31.96 2.67 0.53
C LEU A 572 -32.13 1.39 1.39
N PRO A 573 -31.23 0.41 1.26
CA PRO A 573 -31.17 -0.71 2.19
C PRO A 573 -30.97 -0.23 3.64
N GLY A 574 -31.72 -0.79 4.60
CA GLY A 574 -31.69 -0.40 6.02
C GLY A 574 -30.50 -0.93 6.83
N ASP A 575 -29.57 -1.65 6.20
CA ASP A 575 -28.37 -2.20 6.82
C ASP A 575 -27.21 -1.19 6.80
N GLY A 576 -26.76 -0.78 7.99
CA GLY A 576 -25.61 0.11 8.19
C GLY A 576 -24.32 -0.43 7.56
N LEU A 577 -23.41 0.47 7.18
CA LEU A 577 -22.15 0.12 6.51
C LEU A 577 -20.96 0.21 7.46
N THR A 578 -20.18 -0.85 7.58
CA THR A 578 -18.85 -0.78 8.21
C THR A 578 -17.80 -1.37 7.28
N GLU A 579 -17.01 -0.51 6.64
CA GLU A 579 -15.88 -0.98 5.86
C GLU A 579 -14.77 -1.48 6.79
N ARG A 580 -14.27 -2.69 6.51
CA ARG A 580 -13.12 -3.26 7.23
C ARG A 580 -12.00 -3.54 6.25
N ARG A 581 -10.82 -2.98 6.51
CA ARG A 581 -9.58 -3.33 5.81
C ARG A 581 -9.43 -4.86 5.86
N PRO A 582 -9.15 -5.55 4.74
CA PRO A 582 -8.94 -6.98 4.76
C PRO A 582 -7.88 -7.33 5.81
N ALA A 583 -8.17 -8.28 6.70
CA ALA A 583 -7.17 -8.74 7.65
C ALA A 583 -5.93 -9.18 6.88
N GLY A 584 -4.74 -8.70 7.27
CA GLY A 584 -3.48 -9.16 6.69
C GLY A 584 -3.38 -10.69 6.74
N ARG A 585 -2.56 -11.29 5.87
CA ARG A 585 -2.37 -12.74 5.61
C ARG A 585 -2.29 -13.67 6.84
N ARG A 586 -2.22 -13.15 8.06
CA ARG A 586 -2.02 -13.87 9.32
C ARG A 586 -3.25 -14.53 9.96
N ARG A 587 -4.49 -14.31 9.51
CA ARG A 587 -5.67 -14.79 10.28
C ARG A 587 -6.41 -16.04 9.77
N MET A 588 -5.96 -16.74 8.73
CA MET A 588 -6.65 -17.95 8.25
C MET A 588 -5.73 -19.11 7.82
N ALA A 589 -4.67 -19.38 8.58
CA ALA A 589 -3.80 -20.55 8.39
C ALA A 589 -4.42 -21.89 8.90
N ARG A 590 -5.74 -22.09 8.74
CA ARG A 590 -6.44 -23.30 9.22
C ARG A 590 -6.88 -24.27 8.11
N VAL A 591 -6.69 -23.93 6.83
CA VAL A 591 -6.97 -24.89 5.74
C VAL A 591 -5.70 -25.72 5.51
N GLY A 592 -5.68 -26.96 6.01
CA GLY A 592 -4.53 -27.85 5.87
C GLY A 592 -4.26 -28.25 4.41
N ALA A 593 -3.00 -28.47 4.06
CA ALA A 593 -2.55 -28.83 2.70
C ALA A 593 -3.32 -30.01 2.08
N GLY A 594 -3.77 -30.96 2.89
CA GLY A 594 -4.61 -32.09 2.44
C GLY A 594 -5.98 -31.70 1.86
N HIS A 595 -6.59 -30.61 2.32
CA HIS A 595 -7.84 -30.11 1.76
C HIS A 595 -7.64 -29.47 0.37
N VAL A 596 -6.51 -28.77 0.18
CA VAL A 596 -6.13 -28.16 -1.10
C VAL A 596 -5.79 -29.23 -2.14
N LEU A 597 -5.01 -30.24 -1.77
CA LEU A 597 -4.66 -31.36 -2.66
C LEU A 597 -5.90 -32.18 -3.07
N ARG A 598 -6.80 -32.48 -2.13
CA ARG A 598 -8.08 -33.13 -2.44
C ARG A 598 -8.96 -32.27 -3.35
N GLY A 599 -8.99 -30.95 -3.12
CA GLY A 599 -9.73 -30.01 -3.97
C GLY A 599 -9.18 -29.94 -5.41
N ALA A 600 -7.86 -29.86 -5.56
CA ALA A 600 -7.19 -29.89 -6.86
C ALA A 600 -7.43 -31.22 -7.60
N GLY A 601 -7.36 -32.36 -6.89
CA GLY A 601 -7.68 -33.68 -7.46
C GLY A 601 -9.13 -33.78 -7.96
N ARG A 602 -10.10 -33.21 -7.21
CA ARG A 602 -11.51 -33.16 -7.63
C ARG A 602 -11.74 -32.32 -8.89
N LEU A 603 -11.04 -31.19 -9.01
CA LEU A 603 -11.11 -30.33 -10.21
C LEU A 603 -10.41 -30.98 -11.42
N ALA A 604 -9.30 -31.68 -11.20
CA ALA A 604 -8.59 -32.39 -12.26
C ALA A 604 -9.42 -33.52 -12.89
N GLY A 605 -10.31 -34.16 -12.11
CA GLY A 605 -11.18 -35.25 -12.58
C GLY A 605 -12.24 -34.86 -13.64
N LYS A 606 -12.50 -33.56 -13.88
CA LYS A 606 -13.48 -33.09 -14.89
C LYS A 606 -12.92 -32.99 -16.31
N GLY A 607 -11.60 -32.99 -16.45
CA GLY A 607 -10.92 -32.79 -17.74
C GLY A 607 -11.15 -31.40 -18.36
N LEU A 608 -10.65 -31.24 -19.58
CA LEU A 608 -10.72 -29.99 -20.35
C LEU A 608 -12.12 -29.77 -20.95
N ALA A 609 -12.46 -28.51 -21.23
CA ALA A 609 -13.68 -28.18 -21.96
C ALA A 609 -13.69 -28.80 -23.37
N PRO A 610 -14.87 -29.21 -23.88
CA PRO A 610 -15.01 -29.63 -25.26
C PRO A 610 -14.51 -28.58 -26.24
N ARG A 611 -13.72 -29.01 -27.23
CA ARG A 611 -13.21 -28.12 -28.28
C ARG A 611 -14.32 -27.80 -29.27
N HIS A 612 -14.46 -26.52 -29.57
CA HIS A 612 -15.41 -25.97 -30.53
C HIS A 612 -14.77 -24.83 -31.34
N PRO A 613 -15.25 -24.55 -32.57
CA PRO A 613 -14.73 -23.44 -33.38
C PRO A 613 -14.77 -22.08 -32.67
N LEU A 614 -15.76 -21.82 -31.81
CA LEU A 614 -15.83 -20.56 -31.03
C LEU A 614 -14.59 -20.31 -30.13
N ASN A 615 -13.83 -21.34 -29.74
CA ASN A 615 -12.65 -21.18 -28.88
C ASN A 615 -11.44 -20.54 -29.59
N HIS A 616 -11.49 -20.45 -30.92
CA HIS A 616 -10.40 -19.97 -31.78
C HIS A 616 -10.65 -18.56 -32.33
N VAL A 617 -11.74 -17.90 -31.91
CA VAL A 617 -12.03 -16.52 -32.29
C VAL A 617 -10.90 -15.60 -31.83
N THR A 618 -10.32 -14.85 -32.76
CA THR A 618 -9.31 -13.84 -32.47
C THR A 618 -9.97 -12.66 -31.77
N PRO A 619 -9.48 -12.25 -30.59
CA PRO A 619 -10.15 -11.20 -29.83
C PRO A 619 -9.90 -9.83 -30.44
N THR A 620 -10.96 -9.07 -30.66
CA THR A 620 -10.88 -7.72 -31.26
C THR A 620 -10.72 -6.62 -30.23
N GLY A 621 -11.07 -6.89 -28.96
CA GLY A 621 -11.21 -5.86 -27.92
C GLY A 621 -12.50 -5.03 -28.06
N GLN A 622 -13.19 -5.10 -29.18
CA GLN A 622 -14.51 -4.51 -29.40
C GLN A 622 -15.60 -5.46 -28.92
N ARG A 623 -16.63 -4.91 -28.30
CA ARG A 623 -17.70 -5.65 -27.64
C ARG A 623 -19.03 -5.28 -28.25
N ASP A 624 -19.86 -6.29 -28.44
CA ASP A 624 -21.28 -6.09 -28.70
C ASP A 624 -22.04 -6.51 -27.44
N LEU A 625 -22.84 -5.60 -26.90
CA LEU A 625 -23.70 -5.85 -25.76
C LEU A 625 -25.16 -5.87 -26.20
N VAL A 626 -25.82 -6.99 -25.90
CA VAL A 626 -27.24 -7.18 -26.15
C VAL A 626 -27.95 -7.34 -24.81
N THR A 627 -29.01 -6.57 -24.62
CA THR A 627 -29.88 -6.68 -23.44
C THR A 627 -31.24 -7.21 -23.85
N VAL A 628 -31.82 -8.10 -23.04
CA VAL A 628 -33.13 -8.70 -23.26
C VAL A 628 -33.90 -8.69 -21.95
N GLU A 629 -35.11 -8.16 -21.99
CA GLU A 629 -36.02 -8.13 -20.86
C GLU A 629 -37.11 -9.19 -21.05
N VAL A 630 -37.32 -10.03 -20.05
CA VAL A 630 -38.35 -11.08 -20.10
C VAL A 630 -39.13 -11.17 -18.78
N PRO A 631 -40.41 -11.55 -18.80
CA PRO A 631 -41.17 -11.68 -17.56
C PRO A 631 -40.59 -12.80 -16.68
N TRP A 632 -40.26 -12.51 -15.41
CA TRP A 632 -39.75 -13.49 -14.45
C TRP A 632 -40.67 -14.70 -14.29
N LYS A 633 -41.98 -14.47 -14.47
CA LYS A 633 -43.00 -15.53 -14.47
C LYS A 633 -42.64 -16.67 -15.43
N ARG A 634 -42.08 -16.40 -16.61
CA ARG A 634 -41.71 -17.43 -17.60
C ARG A 634 -40.66 -18.40 -17.07
N ILE A 635 -39.61 -17.86 -16.44
CA ILE A 635 -38.53 -18.66 -15.84
C ILE A 635 -39.07 -19.50 -14.68
N ARG A 636 -39.93 -18.91 -13.84
CA ARG A 636 -40.55 -19.60 -12.71
C ARG A 636 -41.49 -20.71 -13.18
N ASP A 637 -42.26 -20.47 -14.23
CA ASP A 637 -43.22 -21.44 -14.75
C ASP A 637 -42.48 -22.66 -15.32
N LEU A 638 -41.38 -22.47 -16.07
CA LEU A 638 -40.50 -23.57 -16.52
C LEU A 638 -39.86 -24.33 -15.35
N ALA A 639 -39.30 -23.62 -14.37
CA ALA A 639 -38.71 -24.23 -13.18
C ALA A 639 -39.74 -25.12 -12.44
N THR A 640 -40.99 -24.66 -12.36
CA THR A 640 -42.10 -25.41 -11.75
C THR A 640 -42.53 -26.60 -12.60
N ALA A 641 -42.57 -26.45 -13.92
CA ALA A 641 -42.98 -27.50 -14.85
C ALA A 641 -41.99 -28.68 -14.88
N CYS A 642 -40.70 -28.41 -14.66
CA CYS A 642 -39.63 -29.40 -14.68
C CYS A 642 -39.13 -29.83 -13.29
N ASP A 643 -39.78 -29.41 -12.20
CA ASP A 643 -39.32 -29.63 -10.82
C ASP A 643 -37.83 -29.28 -10.63
N ALA A 644 -37.47 -28.08 -11.09
CA ALA A 644 -36.12 -27.56 -11.14
C ALA A 644 -35.99 -26.27 -10.32
N LEU A 645 -34.78 -25.95 -9.89
CA LEU A 645 -34.46 -24.69 -9.25
C LEU A 645 -34.42 -23.56 -10.31
N PRO A 646 -34.70 -22.29 -9.93
CA PRO A 646 -34.73 -21.19 -10.89
C PRO A 646 -33.43 -21.03 -11.69
N HIS A 647 -32.27 -21.29 -11.08
CA HIS A 647 -30.98 -21.20 -11.77
C HIS A 647 -30.76 -22.34 -12.77
N GLU A 648 -31.32 -23.53 -12.53
CA GLU A 648 -31.29 -24.66 -13.46
C GLU A 648 -32.14 -24.36 -14.70
N ALA A 649 -33.33 -23.78 -14.51
CA ALA A 649 -34.19 -23.32 -15.60
C ALA A 649 -33.51 -22.20 -16.42
N VAL A 650 -32.85 -21.24 -15.76
CA VAL A 650 -32.06 -20.21 -16.46
C VAL A 650 -30.95 -20.83 -17.30
N LEU A 651 -30.18 -21.78 -16.76
CA LEU A 651 -29.13 -22.48 -17.51
C LEU A 651 -29.69 -23.22 -18.73
N ALA A 652 -30.88 -23.82 -18.62
CA ALA A 652 -31.54 -24.49 -19.74
C ALA A 652 -31.96 -23.53 -20.85
N LEU A 653 -32.55 -22.39 -20.49
CA LEU A 653 -32.94 -21.34 -21.44
C LEU A 653 -31.71 -20.72 -22.11
N VAL A 654 -30.64 -20.47 -21.35
CA VAL A 654 -29.37 -19.99 -21.92
C VAL A 654 -28.78 -21.05 -22.85
N ALA A 655 -28.75 -22.32 -22.47
CA ALA A 655 -28.25 -23.39 -23.33
C ALA A 655 -29.03 -23.51 -24.66
N ASP A 656 -30.36 -23.35 -24.61
CA ASP A 656 -31.19 -23.32 -25.81
C ASP A 656 -30.95 -22.09 -26.68
N ALA A 657 -30.86 -20.90 -26.09
CA ALA A 657 -30.53 -19.66 -26.80
C ALA A 657 -29.14 -19.71 -27.47
N LEU A 658 -28.13 -20.22 -26.75
CA LEU A 658 -26.77 -20.37 -27.28
C LEU A 658 -26.71 -21.38 -28.42
N ASP A 659 -27.47 -22.47 -28.32
CA ASP A 659 -27.55 -23.48 -29.36
C ASP A 659 -28.24 -22.94 -30.63
N ARG A 660 -29.31 -22.16 -30.49
CA ARG A 660 -29.97 -21.43 -31.60
C ARG A 660 -29.05 -20.41 -32.25
N LEU A 661 -28.18 -19.77 -31.47
CA LEU A 661 -27.27 -18.73 -31.94
C LEU A 661 -26.04 -19.32 -32.65
N LEU A 662 -25.37 -20.27 -32.00
CA LEU A 662 -24.03 -20.70 -32.39
C LEU A 662 -24.03 -21.88 -33.35
N ARG A 663 -25.10 -22.71 -33.37
CA ARG A 663 -25.17 -23.84 -34.30
C ARG A 663 -25.30 -23.39 -35.76
N PRO A 664 -26.22 -22.47 -36.14
CA PRO A 664 -26.34 -22.01 -37.52
C PRO A 664 -25.08 -21.26 -37.99
N ALA A 665 -24.39 -20.59 -37.06
CA ALA A 665 -23.12 -19.91 -37.33
C ALA A 665 -21.91 -20.86 -37.50
N GLY A 666 -22.10 -22.19 -37.39
CA GLY A 666 -21.01 -23.17 -37.50
C GLY A 666 -19.99 -23.09 -36.34
N LEU A 667 -20.37 -22.47 -35.22
CA LEU A 667 -19.49 -22.22 -34.07
C LEU A 667 -19.52 -23.34 -33.03
N LEU A 668 -20.41 -24.32 -33.20
CA LEU A 668 -20.53 -25.52 -32.37
C LEU A 668 -20.09 -26.77 -33.11
N THR A 669 -19.58 -27.73 -32.34
CA THR A 669 -19.29 -29.08 -32.81
C THR A 669 -20.49 -29.94 -32.49
N PRO A 670 -21.12 -30.58 -33.49
CA PRO A 670 -22.30 -31.41 -33.28
C PRO A 670 -22.09 -32.47 -32.19
N GLY A 671 -23.12 -32.69 -31.37
CA GLY A 671 -23.13 -33.74 -30.34
C GLY A 671 -22.26 -33.46 -29.10
N ARG A 672 -21.58 -32.30 -29.02
CA ARG A 672 -20.76 -31.93 -27.85
C ARG A 672 -21.40 -30.81 -27.03
N PRO A 673 -21.46 -30.93 -25.69
CA PRO A 673 -22.02 -29.87 -24.86
C PRO A 673 -21.09 -28.65 -24.81
N LEU A 674 -21.66 -27.48 -24.51
CA LEU A 674 -20.90 -26.28 -24.18
C LEU A 674 -20.60 -26.26 -22.68
N ARG A 675 -19.33 -26.25 -22.28
CA ARG A 675 -18.97 -26.14 -20.86
C ARG A 675 -19.07 -24.70 -20.39
N ALA A 676 -19.97 -24.42 -19.46
CA ALA A 676 -20.14 -23.11 -18.84
C ALA A 676 -19.46 -23.04 -17.46
N MET A 677 -18.72 -21.96 -17.22
CA MET A 677 -18.35 -21.59 -15.85
C MET A 677 -19.55 -20.91 -15.19
N PHE A 678 -20.09 -21.54 -14.15
CA PHE A 678 -21.22 -21.04 -13.38
C PHE A 678 -20.76 -20.65 -11.96
N PRO A 679 -20.66 -19.35 -11.63
CA PRO A 679 -20.20 -18.91 -10.33
C PRO A 679 -21.27 -19.14 -9.26
N VAL A 680 -20.84 -19.64 -8.09
CA VAL A 680 -21.69 -19.91 -6.93
C VAL A 680 -21.21 -19.08 -5.75
N ALA A 681 -22.14 -18.40 -5.08
CA ALA A 681 -21.83 -17.54 -3.94
C ALA A 681 -21.48 -18.38 -2.70
N MET A 682 -20.28 -18.15 -2.15
CA MET A 682 -19.75 -18.83 -0.96
C MET A 682 -19.72 -17.91 0.27
N ARG A 683 -20.59 -16.89 0.30
CA ARG A 683 -20.58 -15.83 1.32
C ARG A 683 -21.16 -16.32 2.66
N PRO A 684 -20.45 -16.13 3.79
CA PRO A 684 -21.01 -16.38 5.12
C PRO A 684 -22.18 -15.44 5.47
N PRO A 685 -23.17 -15.85 6.28
CA PRO A 685 -24.38 -15.06 6.56
C PRO A 685 -24.15 -13.69 7.23
N LYS A 686 -23.00 -13.49 7.89
CA LYS A 686 -22.69 -12.29 8.70
C LYS A 686 -21.85 -11.22 7.96
N LEU A 687 -21.64 -11.34 6.65
CA LEU A 687 -20.75 -10.46 5.89
C LEU A 687 -21.51 -9.54 4.92
N ASP A 688 -21.05 -8.29 4.83
CA ASP A 688 -21.66 -7.23 4.03
C ASP A 688 -21.73 -7.57 2.52
N ARG A 689 -22.84 -7.20 1.89
CA ARG A 689 -23.13 -7.53 0.47
C ARG A 689 -22.39 -6.66 -0.55
N ILE A 690 -21.50 -5.77 -0.12
CA ILE A 690 -21.01 -4.64 -0.94
C ILE A 690 -19.54 -4.74 -1.38
N SER A 691 -18.78 -5.76 -0.96
CA SER A 691 -17.35 -5.79 -1.26
C SER A 691 -16.73 -7.18 -1.36
N GLY A 692 -15.86 -7.31 -2.37
CA GLY A 692 -14.94 -8.44 -2.56
C GLY A 692 -15.58 -9.65 -3.24
N ASN A 693 -14.73 -10.52 -3.78
CA ASN A 693 -15.13 -11.75 -4.46
C ASN A 693 -15.28 -12.89 -3.43
N TRP A 694 -16.44 -13.53 -3.43
CA TRP A 694 -16.79 -14.68 -2.58
C TRP A 694 -17.29 -15.86 -3.40
N THR A 695 -16.81 -16.02 -4.63
CA THR A 695 -17.33 -17.01 -5.57
C THR A 695 -16.51 -18.29 -5.59
N GLY A 696 -17.19 -19.43 -5.47
CA GLY A 696 -16.74 -20.68 -6.09
C GLY A 696 -17.19 -20.74 -7.54
N ALA A 697 -16.76 -21.74 -8.28
CA ALA A 697 -17.17 -21.96 -9.66
C ALA A 697 -17.53 -23.43 -9.90
N LEU A 698 -18.61 -23.67 -10.65
CA LEU A 698 -19.00 -24.96 -11.17
C LEU A 698 -18.76 -25.00 -12.68
N ALA A 699 -18.27 -26.13 -13.19
CA ALA A 699 -18.14 -26.38 -14.62
C ALA A 699 -19.37 -27.16 -15.11
N VAL A 700 -20.41 -26.47 -15.58
CA VAL A 700 -21.69 -27.08 -15.97
C VAL A 700 -21.71 -27.31 -17.47
N ASP A 701 -21.93 -28.55 -17.90
CA ASP A 701 -22.08 -28.88 -19.32
C ASP A 701 -23.51 -28.52 -19.78
N LEU A 702 -23.61 -27.52 -20.65
CA LEU A 702 -24.83 -27.08 -21.29
C LEU A 702 -25.11 -27.97 -22.50
N PRO A 703 -26.21 -28.75 -22.50
CA PRO A 703 -26.54 -29.61 -23.63
C PRO A 703 -26.78 -28.76 -24.88
N THR A 704 -26.20 -29.19 -26.00
CA THR A 704 -26.47 -28.67 -27.35
C THR A 704 -27.21 -29.75 -28.15
N GLY A 705 -27.74 -29.43 -29.31
CA GLY A 705 -28.51 -30.39 -30.11
C GLY A 705 -30.03 -30.19 -30.01
N PRO A 706 -30.82 -30.88 -30.85
CA PRO A 706 -32.27 -30.78 -30.88
C PRO A 706 -32.88 -31.43 -29.63
N LEU A 707 -33.05 -30.65 -28.57
CA LEU A 707 -33.66 -31.07 -27.30
C LEU A 707 -34.84 -30.16 -26.96
N THR A 708 -35.89 -30.73 -26.36
CA THR A 708 -36.96 -29.95 -25.74
C THR A 708 -36.43 -29.19 -24.52
N LEU A 709 -37.09 -28.09 -24.14
CA LEU A 709 -36.70 -27.33 -22.94
C LEU A 709 -36.76 -28.19 -21.67
N SER A 710 -37.76 -29.06 -21.52
CA SER A 710 -37.83 -30.01 -20.39
C SER A 710 -36.65 -30.98 -20.38
N GLY A 711 -36.34 -31.58 -21.53
CA GLY A 711 -35.20 -32.50 -21.66
C GLY A 711 -33.86 -31.83 -21.36
N ARG A 712 -33.69 -30.57 -21.80
CA ARG A 712 -32.49 -29.76 -21.50
C ARG A 712 -32.39 -29.43 -20.02
N THR A 713 -33.51 -29.06 -19.39
CA THR A 713 -33.61 -28.77 -17.95
C THR A 713 -33.30 -30.01 -17.10
N ALA A 714 -33.85 -31.17 -17.45
CA ALA A 714 -33.59 -32.42 -16.73
C ALA A 714 -32.10 -32.79 -16.72
N ARG A 715 -31.40 -32.63 -17.85
CA ARG A 715 -29.94 -32.89 -17.96
C ARG A 715 -29.12 -31.92 -17.10
N ILE A 716 -29.47 -30.64 -17.13
CA ILE A 716 -28.79 -29.61 -16.32
C ILE A 716 -29.01 -29.86 -14.82
N ARG A 717 -30.24 -30.18 -14.42
CA ARG A 717 -30.58 -30.54 -13.04
C ARG A 717 -29.79 -31.75 -12.56
N ALA A 718 -29.70 -32.80 -13.36
CA ALA A 718 -28.90 -33.99 -13.02
C ALA A 718 -27.41 -33.64 -12.83
N GLY A 719 -26.85 -32.82 -13.73
CA GLY A 719 -25.46 -32.36 -13.65
C GLY A 719 -25.20 -31.48 -12.42
N THR A 720 -25.98 -30.41 -12.24
CA THR A 720 -25.82 -29.45 -11.13
C THR A 720 -25.97 -30.09 -9.75
N ARG A 721 -26.93 -31.02 -9.57
CA ARG A 721 -27.05 -31.79 -8.31
C ARG A 721 -25.87 -32.71 -8.03
N LEU A 722 -25.25 -33.28 -9.07
CA LEU A 722 -24.02 -34.07 -8.93
C LEU A 722 -22.87 -33.19 -8.44
N HIS A 723 -22.72 -31.98 -9.00
CA HIS A 723 -21.70 -31.01 -8.60
C HIS A 723 -21.83 -30.58 -7.14
N ASP A 724 -23.05 -30.33 -6.69
CA ASP A 724 -23.33 -29.92 -5.30
C ASP A 724 -22.95 -31.04 -4.32
N ARG A 725 -23.34 -32.29 -4.61
CA ARG A 725 -22.94 -33.48 -3.84
C ARG A 725 -21.42 -33.68 -3.79
N GLN A 726 -20.71 -33.32 -4.86
CA GLN A 726 -19.25 -33.46 -4.97
C GLN A 726 -18.46 -32.30 -4.33
N GLY A 727 -19.13 -31.24 -3.89
CA GLY A 727 -18.50 -30.10 -3.20
C GLY A 727 -17.52 -29.32 -4.08
N GLU A 728 -17.74 -29.28 -5.39
CA GLU A 728 -16.79 -28.69 -6.36
C GLU A 728 -16.63 -27.18 -6.20
N ALA A 729 -17.72 -26.45 -5.92
CA ALA A 729 -17.65 -25.01 -5.70
C ALA A 729 -16.76 -24.66 -4.50
N VAL A 730 -16.84 -25.47 -3.43
CA VAL A 730 -15.98 -25.35 -2.25
C VAL A 730 -14.52 -25.65 -2.62
N ALA A 731 -14.27 -26.72 -3.39
CA ALA A 731 -12.94 -27.08 -3.85
C ALA A 731 -12.30 -25.96 -4.72
N ALA A 732 -13.05 -25.40 -5.66
CA ALA A 732 -12.62 -24.28 -6.49
C ALA A 732 -12.27 -23.04 -5.65
N ALA A 733 -13.13 -22.69 -4.68
CA ALA A 733 -12.88 -21.58 -3.76
C ALA A 733 -11.62 -21.80 -2.90
N MET A 734 -11.39 -23.03 -2.42
CA MET A 734 -10.18 -23.39 -1.65
C MET A 734 -8.91 -23.29 -2.49
N VAL A 735 -8.93 -23.79 -3.74
CA VAL A 735 -7.79 -23.71 -4.66
C VAL A 735 -7.47 -22.25 -4.99
N MET A 736 -8.49 -21.44 -5.31
CA MET A 736 -8.31 -20.01 -5.57
C MET A 736 -7.75 -19.27 -4.35
N TRP A 737 -8.24 -19.59 -3.15
CA TRP A 737 -7.70 -19.05 -1.92
C TRP A 737 -6.23 -19.42 -1.71
N ALA A 738 -5.87 -20.69 -1.88
CA ALA A 738 -4.50 -21.18 -1.72
C ALA A 738 -3.55 -20.54 -2.74
N ALA A 739 -3.97 -20.43 -4.00
CA ALA A 739 -3.18 -19.80 -5.06
C ALA A 739 -2.91 -18.32 -4.76
N GLY A 740 -3.83 -17.60 -4.12
CA GLY A 740 -3.62 -16.21 -3.73
C GLY A 740 -2.63 -16.01 -2.57
N GLN A 741 -2.14 -17.09 -1.95
CA GLN A 741 -1.02 -17.05 -1.01
C GLN A 741 0.35 -17.03 -1.71
N LEU A 742 0.39 -17.38 -3.00
CA LEU A 742 1.61 -17.34 -3.80
C LEU A 742 2.13 -15.90 -3.97
N PRO A 743 3.44 -15.71 -4.21
CA PRO A 743 4.00 -14.44 -4.70
C PRO A 743 3.37 -13.99 -6.02
N HIS A 744 3.34 -12.67 -6.28
CA HIS A 744 2.65 -12.08 -7.44
C HIS A 744 2.95 -12.73 -8.81
N PRO A 745 4.21 -13.04 -9.18
CA PRO A 745 4.50 -13.68 -10.46
C PRO A 745 3.84 -15.05 -10.61
N LEU A 746 3.84 -15.84 -9.52
CA LEU A 746 3.26 -17.19 -9.50
C LEU A 746 1.74 -17.15 -9.46
N HIS A 747 1.13 -16.26 -8.66
CA HIS A 747 -0.32 -16.10 -8.66
C HIS A 747 -0.84 -15.64 -10.03
N ARG A 748 -0.12 -14.72 -10.69
CA ARG A 748 -0.43 -14.28 -12.05
C ARG A 748 -0.36 -15.42 -13.06
N GLY A 749 0.67 -16.26 -12.98
CA GLY A 749 0.83 -17.44 -13.83
C GLY A 749 -0.34 -18.41 -13.65
N PHE A 750 -0.67 -18.75 -12.40
CA PHE A 750 -1.79 -19.62 -12.05
C PHE A 750 -3.13 -19.07 -12.57
N ALA A 751 -3.42 -17.80 -12.33
CA ALA A 751 -4.70 -17.19 -12.72
C ALA A 751 -4.91 -17.24 -14.23
N ARG A 752 -3.87 -16.93 -15.01
CA ARG A 752 -3.93 -16.97 -16.48
C ARG A 752 -3.99 -18.39 -17.03
N ALA A 753 -3.33 -19.34 -16.37
CA ALA A 753 -3.35 -20.74 -16.76
C ALA A 753 -4.73 -21.39 -16.54
N THR A 754 -5.52 -20.91 -15.59
CA THR A 754 -6.82 -21.52 -15.21
C THR A 754 -8.05 -20.77 -15.75
N TYR A 755 -7.96 -19.46 -15.98
CA TYR A 755 -9.09 -18.64 -16.45
C TYR A 755 -9.07 -18.44 -17.97
N ASN A 756 -9.33 -19.52 -18.71
CA ASN A 756 -9.28 -19.50 -20.18
C ASN A 756 -10.09 -20.63 -20.82
N ARG A 757 -10.14 -20.61 -22.16
CA ARG A 757 -10.85 -21.55 -23.04
C ARG A 757 -10.62 -23.04 -22.80
N HIS A 758 -9.52 -23.43 -22.16
CA HIS A 758 -9.21 -24.85 -21.93
C HIS A 758 -10.13 -25.46 -20.86
N PHE A 759 -10.71 -24.63 -19.98
CA PHE A 759 -11.54 -25.10 -18.86
C PHE A 759 -13.03 -24.83 -19.06
N PHE A 760 -13.40 -23.82 -19.86
CA PHE A 760 -14.80 -23.50 -20.17
C PHE A 760 -14.92 -22.78 -21.52
N ASN A 761 -16.07 -22.95 -22.19
CA ASN A 761 -16.41 -22.34 -23.47
C ASN A 761 -17.18 -21.02 -23.32
N THR A 762 -17.87 -20.82 -22.20
CA THR A 762 -18.67 -19.62 -21.90
C THR A 762 -18.77 -19.40 -20.39
N ILE A 763 -19.19 -18.21 -19.97
CA ILE A 763 -19.50 -17.88 -18.57
C ILE A 763 -20.98 -17.55 -18.49
N VAL A 764 -21.69 -18.23 -17.60
CA VAL A 764 -23.11 -17.98 -17.34
C VAL A 764 -23.27 -17.65 -15.87
N SER A 765 -23.91 -16.53 -15.54
CA SER A 765 -24.19 -16.15 -14.16
C SER A 765 -25.65 -15.82 -13.96
N TYR A 766 -26.23 -16.35 -12.88
CA TYR A 766 -27.55 -15.99 -12.40
C TYR A 766 -27.45 -15.34 -11.02
N MET A 767 -28.08 -14.18 -10.87
CA MET A 767 -28.02 -13.39 -9.65
C MET A 767 -29.43 -13.05 -9.15
N PRO A 768 -29.76 -13.40 -7.89
CA PRO A 768 -31.01 -12.99 -7.29
C PRO A 768 -30.95 -11.49 -6.93
N GLY A 769 -31.58 -10.64 -7.73
CA GLY A 769 -31.70 -9.20 -7.45
C GLY A 769 -32.84 -8.85 -6.48
N ALA A 770 -33.06 -7.55 -6.29
CA ALA A 770 -34.07 -7.04 -5.37
C ALA A 770 -35.50 -7.44 -5.80
N ARG A 771 -36.34 -7.76 -4.80
CA ARG A 771 -37.71 -8.26 -5.03
C ARG A 771 -38.78 -7.16 -5.14
N GLY A 772 -38.45 -5.91 -4.78
CA GLY A 772 -39.39 -4.78 -4.76
C GLY A 772 -39.09 -3.70 -5.81
N PRO A 773 -40.00 -2.74 -6.00
CA PRO A 773 -39.79 -1.61 -6.90
C PRO A 773 -38.57 -0.79 -6.47
N ARG A 774 -37.81 -0.31 -7.47
CA ARG A 774 -36.60 0.49 -7.28
C ARG A 774 -36.69 1.77 -8.09
N THR A 775 -36.17 2.85 -7.55
CA THR A 775 -36.00 4.10 -8.29
C THR A 775 -34.53 4.52 -8.32
N PHE A 776 -34.13 5.20 -9.40
CA PHE A 776 -32.79 5.75 -9.57
C PHE A 776 -32.90 7.14 -10.20
N ALA A 777 -32.24 8.13 -9.60
CA ALA A 777 -32.31 9.53 -10.03
C ALA A 777 -33.76 10.06 -10.21
N GLY A 778 -34.69 9.56 -9.37
CA GLY A 778 -36.10 9.92 -9.39
C GLY A 778 -36.99 9.14 -10.38
N ALA A 779 -36.41 8.26 -11.21
CA ALA A 779 -37.14 7.44 -12.17
C ALA A 779 -37.28 5.99 -11.72
N ASP A 780 -38.38 5.33 -12.09
CA ASP A 780 -38.55 3.89 -11.86
C ASP A 780 -37.56 3.08 -12.70
N VAL A 781 -36.88 2.12 -12.05
CA VAL A 781 -35.99 1.16 -12.71
C VAL A 781 -36.84 -0.01 -13.22
N ARG A 782 -37.05 -0.05 -14.53
CA ARG A 782 -37.91 -1.07 -15.19
C ARG A 782 -37.21 -2.42 -15.29
N ALA A 783 -35.94 -2.41 -15.63
CA ALA A 783 -35.11 -3.60 -15.75
C ALA A 783 -33.65 -3.33 -15.39
N VAL A 784 -32.96 -4.37 -14.95
CA VAL A 784 -31.52 -4.38 -14.67
C VAL A 784 -30.92 -5.56 -15.43
N CYS A 785 -30.12 -5.26 -16.45
CA CYS A 785 -29.43 -6.25 -17.27
C CYS A 785 -27.96 -6.32 -16.85
N PRO A 786 -27.47 -7.44 -16.29
CA PRO A 786 -26.10 -7.55 -15.82
C PRO A 786 -25.13 -7.72 -16.99
N VAL A 787 -23.91 -7.25 -16.84
CA VAL A 787 -22.85 -7.45 -17.83
C VAL A 787 -21.64 -8.12 -17.18
N LEU A 788 -21.19 -9.21 -17.78
CA LEU A 788 -20.06 -10.02 -17.31
C LEU A 788 -18.86 -9.84 -18.26
N PRO A 789 -17.62 -9.87 -17.76
CA PRO A 789 -16.45 -9.75 -18.62
C PRO A 789 -16.12 -11.07 -19.33
N LEU A 790 -15.47 -10.94 -20.48
CA LEU A 790 -14.95 -12.08 -21.24
C LEU A 790 -13.67 -12.65 -20.60
N ALA A 791 -13.36 -13.91 -20.92
CA ALA A 791 -12.11 -14.57 -20.54
C ALA A 791 -11.28 -14.94 -21.77
N SER A 792 -10.01 -15.32 -21.57
CA SER A 792 -9.09 -15.61 -22.68
C SER A 792 -9.58 -16.78 -23.55
N GLY A 793 -9.91 -16.48 -24.81
CA GLY A 793 -10.48 -17.45 -25.76
C GLY A 793 -11.92 -17.86 -25.47
N VAL A 794 -12.63 -17.07 -24.66
CA VAL A 794 -14.05 -17.24 -24.30
C VAL A 794 -14.79 -16.01 -24.82
N PRO A 795 -15.29 -16.02 -26.07
CA PRO A 795 -15.76 -14.82 -26.76
C PRO A 795 -17.19 -14.41 -26.37
N LEU A 796 -17.82 -15.12 -25.43
CA LEU A 796 -19.25 -14.97 -25.13
C LEU A 796 -19.54 -15.21 -23.66
N THR A 797 -20.32 -14.31 -23.05
CA THR A 797 -20.83 -14.47 -21.68
C THR A 797 -22.29 -14.04 -21.56
N VAL A 798 -22.99 -14.63 -20.58
CA VAL A 798 -24.43 -14.41 -20.34
C VAL A 798 -24.68 -14.18 -18.86
N GLY A 799 -25.27 -13.04 -18.52
CA GLY A 799 -25.74 -12.75 -17.16
C GLY A 799 -27.26 -12.64 -17.10
N VAL A 800 -27.86 -13.13 -16.02
CA VAL A 800 -29.30 -12.99 -15.75
C VAL A 800 -29.53 -12.46 -14.33
N VAL A 801 -30.24 -11.35 -14.23
CA VAL A 801 -30.66 -10.75 -12.95
C VAL A 801 -32.19 -10.69 -12.90
N ARG A 802 -32.75 -11.08 -11.75
CA ARG A 802 -34.14 -10.77 -11.45
C ARG A 802 -34.25 -9.36 -10.87
N SER A 803 -35.05 -8.50 -11.50
CA SER A 803 -35.43 -7.17 -11.02
C SER A 803 -36.95 -7.08 -10.91
N GLY A 804 -37.49 -7.24 -9.70
CA GLY A 804 -38.94 -7.25 -9.48
C GLY A 804 -39.65 -8.39 -10.23
N THR A 805 -40.52 -8.02 -11.18
CA THR A 805 -41.30 -8.93 -12.04
C THR A 805 -40.63 -9.26 -13.38
N VAL A 806 -39.49 -8.63 -13.66
CA VAL A 806 -38.71 -8.79 -14.90
C VAL A 806 -37.40 -9.52 -14.61
N ALA A 807 -36.94 -10.32 -15.56
CA ALA A 807 -35.57 -10.81 -15.62
C ALA A 807 -34.85 -10.05 -16.73
N GLY A 808 -33.78 -9.34 -16.37
CA GLY A 808 -32.86 -8.72 -17.32
C GLY A 808 -31.76 -9.71 -17.68
N VAL A 809 -31.57 -9.92 -18.98
CA VAL A 809 -30.53 -10.76 -19.56
C VAL A 809 -29.54 -9.85 -20.28
N GLY A 810 -28.26 -9.97 -19.95
CA GLY A 810 -27.18 -9.30 -20.68
C GLY A 810 -26.28 -10.33 -21.35
N VAL A 811 -26.03 -10.14 -22.64
CA VAL A 811 -25.17 -10.98 -23.46
C VAL A 811 -24.03 -10.12 -23.99
N LEU A 812 -22.81 -10.39 -23.54
CA LEU A 812 -21.61 -9.70 -24.00
C LEU A 812 -20.84 -10.62 -24.95
N LEU A 813 -20.54 -10.11 -26.15
CA LEU A 813 -19.84 -10.83 -27.21
C LEU A 813 -18.56 -10.08 -27.61
N ASP A 814 -17.51 -10.81 -27.98
CA ASP A 814 -16.42 -10.23 -28.78
C ASP A 814 -16.91 -10.05 -30.21
N ARG A 815 -16.73 -8.85 -30.79
CA ARG A 815 -17.16 -8.56 -32.17
C ARG A 815 -16.51 -9.49 -33.20
N GLY A 816 -15.35 -10.09 -32.88
CA GLY A 816 -14.70 -11.12 -33.69
C GLY A 816 -15.51 -12.40 -33.88
N LEU A 817 -16.60 -12.61 -33.12
CA LEU A 817 -17.52 -13.74 -33.33
C LEU A 817 -18.30 -13.62 -34.64
N GLY A 818 -18.47 -12.40 -35.17
CA GLY A 818 -19.17 -12.15 -36.44
C GLY A 818 -20.67 -12.38 -36.40
N VAL A 819 -21.29 -12.32 -35.21
CA VAL A 819 -22.73 -12.54 -35.04
C VAL A 819 -23.43 -11.21 -34.75
N GLU A 820 -24.44 -10.88 -35.55
CA GLU A 820 -25.18 -9.62 -35.42
C GLU A 820 -25.98 -9.51 -34.12
N ARG A 821 -25.99 -8.32 -33.52
CA ARG A 821 -26.70 -8.02 -32.25
C ARG A 821 -28.19 -8.38 -32.29
N ARG A 822 -28.85 -8.15 -33.42
CA ARG A 822 -30.27 -8.48 -33.63
C ARG A 822 -30.52 -9.99 -33.56
N VAL A 823 -29.67 -10.80 -34.22
CA VAL A 823 -29.76 -12.26 -34.21
C VAL A 823 -29.57 -12.82 -32.79
N VAL A 824 -28.62 -12.27 -32.02
CA VAL A 824 -28.44 -12.62 -30.61
C VAL A 824 -29.72 -12.34 -29.83
N LYS A 825 -30.27 -11.15 -29.97
CA LYS A 825 -31.47 -10.72 -29.25
C LYS A 825 -32.66 -11.62 -29.56
N ASP A 826 -32.88 -11.92 -30.83
CA ASP A 826 -33.99 -12.76 -31.29
C ASP A 826 -33.86 -14.19 -30.76
N ALA A 827 -32.65 -14.77 -30.76
CA ALA A 827 -32.39 -16.10 -30.21
C ALA A 827 -32.72 -16.18 -28.71
N PHE A 828 -32.26 -15.21 -27.92
CA PHE A 828 -32.53 -15.16 -26.49
C PHE A 828 -34.01 -14.87 -26.19
N ARG A 829 -34.63 -13.91 -26.89
CA ARG A 829 -36.06 -13.60 -26.72
C ARG A 829 -36.93 -14.80 -27.05
N THR A 830 -36.65 -15.47 -28.16
CA THR A 830 -37.39 -16.68 -28.59
C THR A 830 -37.32 -17.77 -27.53
N SER A 831 -36.12 -18.09 -27.06
CA SER A 831 -35.92 -19.16 -26.07
C SER A 831 -36.62 -18.86 -24.75
N PHE A 832 -36.45 -17.65 -24.20
CA PHE A 832 -37.07 -17.28 -22.92
C PHE A 832 -38.59 -17.12 -22.99
N MET A 833 -39.15 -16.77 -24.16
CA MET A 833 -40.60 -16.69 -24.35
C MET A 833 -41.23 -18.09 -24.52
N ALA A 834 -40.53 -19.03 -25.16
CA ALA A 834 -40.97 -20.43 -25.34
C ALA A 834 -41.15 -21.21 -24.02
N ALA A 835 -40.56 -20.73 -22.92
CA ALA A 835 -40.75 -21.29 -21.57
C ALA A 835 -42.24 -21.41 -21.15
N ALA A 836 -43.11 -20.56 -21.71
CA ALA A 836 -44.55 -20.56 -21.46
C ALA A 836 -45.29 -21.81 -21.98
N GLU A 837 -44.75 -22.42 -23.03
CA GLU A 837 -45.43 -23.45 -23.84
C GLU A 837 -45.02 -24.86 -23.40
N THR A 838 -44.19 -24.98 -22.36
CA THR A 838 -43.67 -26.26 -21.88
C THR A 838 -44.72 -26.97 -21.02
N PRO A 839 -45.23 -28.16 -21.42
CA PRO A 839 -46.18 -28.92 -20.63
C PRO A 839 -45.57 -29.39 -19.30
N ARG A 840 -46.39 -29.48 -18.26
CA ARG A 840 -45.98 -30.05 -16.96
C ARG A 840 -45.69 -31.54 -17.15
N GLU A 841 -44.46 -31.98 -16.88
CA GLU A 841 -44.16 -33.41 -16.91
C GLU A 841 -44.82 -34.11 -15.71
N PRO A 842 -45.47 -35.27 -15.88
CA PRO A 842 -46.01 -36.03 -14.76
C PRO A 842 -44.86 -36.46 -13.85
N SER A 843 -44.99 -36.21 -12.53
CA SER A 843 -43.94 -36.57 -11.57
C SER A 843 -43.74 -38.08 -11.58
N VAL A 844 -42.60 -38.53 -12.12
CA VAL A 844 -42.21 -39.94 -12.01
C VAL A 844 -41.86 -40.19 -10.54
N ALA A 845 -42.75 -40.90 -9.84
CA ALA A 845 -42.47 -41.47 -8.54
C ALA A 845 -41.28 -42.43 -8.69
N VAL A 846 -40.10 -42.03 -8.21
CA VAL A 846 -38.96 -42.92 -8.14
C VAL A 846 -39.24 -43.90 -7.00
N GLY A 847 -39.73 -45.08 -7.37
CA GLY A 847 -39.86 -46.23 -6.49
C GLY A 847 -38.49 -46.62 -5.95
N ALA A 848 -38.40 -46.77 -4.64
CA ALA A 848 -37.29 -47.44 -3.98
C ALA A 848 -37.30 -48.92 -4.40
N ALA A 849 -36.21 -49.39 -5.00
CA ALA A 849 -35.94 -50.81 -5.15
C ALA A 849 -34.42 -51.06 -5.22
N GLY A 850 -33.94 -51.84 -4.26
CA GLY A 850 -32.73 -52.68 -4.33
C GLY A 850 -31.41 -52.01 -4.04
#